data_AF-A0A5J9W389-F1
#
_entry.id   AF-A0A5J9W389-F1
#
_cell.length_a   1.000
_cell.length_b   1.000
_cell.length_c   1.000
_cell.angle_alpha   90.00
_cell.angle_beta   90.00
_cell.angle_gamma   90.00
#
_symmetry.space_group_name_H-M   'P 1'
#
loop_
_entity.id
_entity.type
_entity.pdbx_description
1 polymer ?
#
loop_
_entity_poly.entity_id
_entity_poly.type
_entity_poly.pdbx_seq_one_letter_code
_entity_poly.pdbx_strand_id
1 'polypeptide(L)'
;MATNFPTPIHSPSTMCVKTLMKPKTIYVKDEPRETNSMIDTIGAKLRSIEEGEISISAYDTAVVALLKKPDGGEGPLFPSSIDWIIQNQLSDGSWGDEFFFMIRDRIISTLACVVALTSWNIHNDKCERGLLFIRENMWRLADEEEDWMLVGFEIAFPSLLDMAKDLGLDIPYDETALKEIYAQRTRKLAKIPRDVLHAMPTTLLHSLEGMVDLDWEKLLKLRCLDGSFHCSPAATATAFKETGDTKCFEYLDGIIRNFNGGVPCIYPLDVYERLWAVDRLTRLGISRHFTREIGDCLDYIYRNWTPEGLAHTKNCPVKDIDDTGMGFRLLRLHGYHVDPCVLRHFEKDGKFFCLHGESNPSSVTPMYNTYRAAQVTFPGDDDVIRRAEVFCRSFLLQRRGTNKMKDKWAIAKDIPGEVEYAIDIPWKASLPRIETRMYLDQYGGGGDLEDLHHNWLFVGLKLYILLMTLFCNDLYLKAAKADFSNFQRDSRLELNDLNRWFFRNNLEKYGGNPKRELTAYFLASANIFEPERAAEGWAYTAVLADTVSSYFRRIGGPKNSTENLEELIDLIPFDATSGSLREAWKQWLMSWTAKGSHELVEGDTALLLVRAIEIFSGRHVSTEEKLNLWEYSQLEQLTSSICCKLSRRVLAQNNGESLDNVEDLDRQVDLETRELTWRVLQGCSAINRENTSVATFTMVFSNNAYMNRNSNIGENTYFRY
;
A
#
# COMPACT_ATOMS: atom_id res chain seq x y z
N MET A 1 -22.43 -32.87 73.19
CA MET A 1 -21.27 -33.44 72.48
C MET A 1 -21.57 -33.41 70.99
N ALA A 2 -20.79 -32.59 70.26
CA ALA A 2 -20.24 -32.78 68.91
C ALA A 2 -20.56 -34.13 68.22
N THR A 3 -20.71 -34.32 66.90
CA THR A 3 -20.34 -33.63 65.64
C THR A 3 -20.73 -34.66 64.54
N ASN A 4 -21.23 -34.34 63.33
CA ASN A 4 -20.47 -33.95 62.15
C ASN A 4 -21.43 -33.86 60.94
N PHE A 5 -21.37 -32.74 60.21
CA PHE A 5 -21.89 -32.59 58.85
C PHE A 5 -20.85 -33.09 57.83
N PRO A 6 -21.23 -33.67 56.68
CA PRO A 6 -20.39 -33.69 55.49
C PRO A 6 -20.55 -32.40 54.67
N THR A 7 -19.44 -32.02 54.06
CA THR A 7 -19.11 -30.80 53.32
C THR A 7 -19.97 -30.50 52.07
N PRO A 8 -20.01 -29.23 51.59
CA PRO A 8 -20.75 -28.85 50.40
C PRO A 8 -19.97 -29.12 49.10
N ILE A 9 -20.75 -29.51 48.10
CA ILE A 9 -20.39 -29.76 46.70
C ILE A 9 -19.77 -28.50 46.08
N HIS A 10 -18.61 -28.65 45.43
CA HIS A 10 -17.91 -27.61 44.70
C HIS A 10 -18.80 -26.92 43.64
N SER A 11 -18.85 -25.59 43.66
CA SER A 11 -19.59 -24.75 42.73
C SER A 11 -18.98 -24.76 41.31
N PRO A 12 -19.79 -24.79 40.22
CA PRO A 12 -19.29 -24.74 38.84
C PRO A 12 -18.67 -23.41 38.38
N SER A 13 -18.84 -22.34 39.15
CA SER A 13 -18.45 -20.96 38.79
C SER A 13 -16.93 -20.70 38.84
N THR A 14 -16.17 -21.46 39.63
CA THR A 14 -14.72 -21.26 39.81
C THR A 14 -13.88 -21.79 38.64
N MET A 15 -14.48 -22.56 37.72
CA MET A 15 -13.78 -23.22 36.61
C MET A 15 -13.60 -22.29 35.39
N CYS A 16 -14.38 -21.22 35.26
CA CYS A 16 -14.45 -20.41 34.04
C CYS A 16 -13.21 -19.52 33.84
N VAL A 17 -12.79 -18.76 34.87
CA VAL A 17 -11.62 -17.86 34.81
C VAL A 17 -10.29 -18.65 34.83
N LYS A 18 -10.22 -19.73 35.63
CA LYS A 18 -9.02 -20.60 35.70
C LYS A 18 -8.74 -21.36 34.40
N THR A 19 -9.75 -21.59 33.56
CA THR A 19 -9.55 -22.25 32.26
C THR A 19 -8.99 -21.27 31.22
N LEU A 20 -9.38 -19.98 31.29
CA LEU A 20 -8.85 -18.92 30.43
C LEU A 20 -7.43 -18.49 30.81
N MET A 21 -6.99 -18.63 32.05
CA MET A 21 -5.65 -18.22 32.50
C MET A 21 -4.61 -19.36 32.66
N LYS A 22 -4.95 -20.61 32.32
CA LYS A 22 -3.93 -21.66 32.25
C LYS A 22 -2.99 -21.36 31.08
N PRO A 23 -1.66 -21.37 31.27
CA PRO A 23 -0.74 -21.36 30.14
C PRO A 23 -1.04 -22.62 29.32
N LYS A 24 -1.60 -22.45 28.12
CA LYS A 24 -1.37 -23.44 27.07
C LYS A 24 0.13 -23.44 26.91
N THR A 25 0.77 -24.59 27.10
CA THR A 25 2.11 -24.82 26.55
C THR A 25 2.01 -24.35 25.12
N ILE A 26 2.71 -23.28 24.77
CA ILE A 26 2.87 -22.86 23.38
C ILE A 26 3.61 -24.04 22.77
N TYR A 27 2.86 -25.00 22.24
CA TYR A 27 3.39 -25.79 21.16
C TYR A 27 3.70 -24.73 20.12
N VAL A 28 4.97 -24.38 19.98
CA VAL A 28 5.50 -23.86 18.73
C VAL A 28 5.08 -24.92 17.72
N LYS A 29 3.87 -24.78 17.17
CA LYS A 29 3.49 -25.51 15.97
C LYS A 29 4.53 -25.01 14.99
N ASP A 30 5.49 -25.86 14.67
CA ASP A 30 6.51 -25.57 13.68
C ASP A 30 5.80 -24.88 12.51
N GLU A 31 6.02 -23.58 12.34
CA GLU A 31 5.68 -22.96 11.07
C GLU A 31 6.35 -23.82 10.01
N PRO A 32 5.64 -24.18 8.92
CA PRO A 32 6.20 -25.06 7.92
C PRO A 32 7.60 -24.56 7.57
N ARG A 33 8.63 -25.43 7.61
CA ARG A 33 10.03 -25.02 7.33
C ARG A 33 10.15 -24.18 6.06
N GLU A 34 9.26 -24.42 5.11
CA GLU A 34 9.10 -23.66 3.88
C GLU A 34 8.67 -22.19 4.09
N THR A 35 7.72 -21.89 4.98
CA THR A 35 7.29 -20.51 5.31
C THR A 35 8.43 -19.69 5.90
N ASN A 36 9.14 -20.24 6.89
CA ASN A 36 10.30 -19.58 7.49
C ASN A 36 11.39 -19.30 6.46
N SER A 37 11.69 -20.27 5.60
CA SER A 37 12.66 -20.08 4.51
C SER A 37 12.25 -18.98 3.53
N MET A 38 10.95 -18.85 3.22
CA MET A 38 10.46 -17.76 2.36
C MET A 38 10.61 -16.40 3.04
N ILE A 39 10.23 -16.29 4.33
CA ILE A 39 10.38 -15.07 5.13
C ILE A 39 11.86 -14.65 5.22
N ASP A 40 12.77 -15.58 5.52
CA ASP A 40 14.21 -15.30 5.58
C ASP A 40 14.76 -14.77 4.26
N THR A 41 14.30 -15.36 3.14
CA THR A 41 14.71 -14.94 1.79
C THR A 41 14.20 -13.54 1.47
N ILE A 42 12.93 -13.23 1.79
CA ILE A 42 12.36 -11.90 1.62
C ILE A 42 13.14 -10.88 2.47
N GLY A 43 13.38 -11.19 3.75
CA GLY A 43 14.14 -10.33 4.66
C GLY A 43 15.57 -10.09 4.18
N ALA A 44 16.23 -11.10 3.62
CA ALA A 44 17.56 -10.94 3.04
C ALA A 44 17.56 -9.95 1.86
N LYS A 45 16.58 -10.05 0.97
CA LYS A 45 16.42 -9.10 -0.15
C LYS A 45 16.14 -7.68 0.31
N LEU A 46 15.30 -7.50 1.33
CA LEU A 46 15.02 -6.17 1.89
C LEU A 46 16.26 -5.52 2.52
N ARG A 47 17.15 -6.33 3.11
CA ARG A 47 18.41 -5.83 3.68
C ARG A 47 19.47 -5.50 2.63
N SER A 48 19.33 -6.02 1.40
CA SER A 48 20.24 -5.77 0.28
C SER A 48 19.73 -4.68 -0.67
N ILE A 49 18.66 -3.95 -0.33
CA ILE A 49 18.17 -2.87 -1.18
C ILE A 49 19.24 -1.78 -1.26
N GLU A 50 19.68 -1.49 -2.48
CA GLU A 50 20.61 -0.40 -2.79
C GLU A 50 19.88 0.69 -3.60
N GLU A 51 20.19 0.79 -4.88
CA GLU A 51 19.76 1.83 -5.82
C GLU A 51 18.54 1.42 -6.69
N GLY A 52 18.02 0.20 -6.53
CA GLY A 52 16.84 -0.32 -7.24
C GLY A 52 17.14 -1.58 -8.06
N GLU A 53 16.29 -2.61 -7.97
CA GLU A 53 16.30 -3.74 -8.91
C GLU A 53 15.32 -3.50 -10.06
N ILE A 54 15.83 -3.45 -11.29
CA ILE A 54 15.02 -3.12 -12.48
C ILE A 54 15.50 -3.89 -13.71
N SER A 55 14.56 -4.25 -14.58
CA SER A 55 14.84 -4.89 -15.87
C SER A 55 15.57 -3.95 -16.85
N ILE A 56 16.35 -4.56 -17.75
CA ILE A 56 17.19 -3.83 -18.70
C ILE A 56 16.36 -3.41 -19.92
N SER A 57 16.52 -2.14 -20.33
CA SER A 57 15.89 -1.59 -21.55
C SER A 57 16.80 -1.83 -22.75
N ALA A 58 16.31 -2.60 -23.72
CA ALA A 58 17.04 -2.81 -24.97
C ALA A 58 17.20 -1.51 -25.76
N TYR A 59 16.17 -0.65 -25.75
CA TYR A 59 16.20 0.67 -26.37
C TYR A 59 17.30 1.56 -25.77
N ASP A 60 17.33 1.74 -24.45
CA ASP A 60 18.33 2.61 -23.81
C ASP A 60 19.73 2.03 -23.95
N THR A 61 19.88 0.71 -23.85
CA THR A 61 21.16 0.01 -24.07
C THR A 61 21.69 0.26 -25.48
N ALA A 62 20.82 0.22 -26.50
CA ALA A 62 21.20 0.53 -27.87
C ALA A 62 21.58 2.00 -28.07
N VAL A 63 20.87 2.95 -27.44
CA VAL A 63 21.25 4.37 -27.49
C VAL A 63 22.61 4.61 -26.84
N VAL A 64 22.89 3.99 -25.70
CA VAL A 64 24.21 4.04 -25.03
C VAL A 64 25.30 3.43 -25.91
N ALA A 65 25.01 2.32 -26.59
CA ALA A 65 25.95 1.63 -27.46
C ALA A 65 26.38 2.44 -28.70
N LEU A 66 25.67 3.52 -29.05
CA LEU A 66 26.03 4.45 -30.14
C LEU A 66 27.13 5.45 -29.74
N LEU A 67 27.47 5.56 -28.45
CA LEU A 67 28.49 6.50 -27.99
C LEU A 67 29.89 6.14 -28.50
N LYS A 68 30.60 7.16 -29.01
CA LYS A 68 31.98 7.03 -29.50
C LYS A 68 32.97 7.42 -28.41
N LYS A 69 34.19 6.88 -28.49
CA LYS A 69 35.26 7.27 -27.56
C LYS A 69 35.64 8.74 -27.77
N PRO A 70 35.81 9.54 -26.70
CA PRO A 70 36.17 10.96 -26.80
C PRO A 70 37.52 11.22 -27.47
N ASP A 71 38.43 10.25 -27.43
CA ASP A 71 39.78 10.33 -28.01
C ASP A 71 39.81 10.08 -29.53
N GLY A 72 38.67 9.81 -30.15
CA GLY A 72 38.57 9.50 -31.58
C GLY A 72 39.02 8.08 -31.94
N GLY A 73 39.21 7.20 -30.95
CA GLY A 73 39.53 5.79 -31.20
C GLY A 73 38.41 5.07 -31.97
N GLU A 74 38.79 4.05 -32.74
CA GLU A 74 37.80 3.21 -33.43
C GLU A 74 37.02 2.34 -32.41
N GLY A 75 35.70 2.37 -32.51
CA GLY A 75 34.77 1.53 -31.74
C GLY A 75 33.93 2.25 -30.67
N PRO A 76 32.96 1.54 -30.07
CA PRO A 76 32.06 2.07 -29.07
C PRO A 76 32.79 2.44 -27.78
N LEU A 77 32.27 3.46 -27.09
CA LEU A 77 32.71 3.83 -25.75
C LEU A 77 32.44 2.70 -24.74
N PHE A 78 31.31 2.01 -24.89
CA PHE A 78 30.88 0.93 -24.02
C PHE A 78 30.67 -0.38 -24.81
N PRO A 79 31.74 -1.15 -25.08
CA PRO A 79 31.64 -2.42 -25.82
C PRO A 79 30.72 -3.46 -25.14
N SER A 80 30.65 -3.45 -23.81
CA SER A 80 29.77 -4.36 -23.06
C SER A 80 28.28 -4.16 -23.38
N SER A 81 27.86 -2.96 -23.77
CA SER A 81 26.47 -2.71 -24.21
C SER A 81 26.19 -3.37 -25.57
N ILE A 82 27.17 -3.43 -26.46
CA ILE A 82 27.07 -4.21 -27.71
C ILE A 82 26.98 -5.71 -27.39
N ASP A 83 27.83 -6.22 -26.48
CA ASP A 83 27.78 -7.62 -26.06
C ASP A 83 26.41 -8.00 -25.49
N TRP A 84 25.82 -7.12 -24.67
CA TRP A 84 24.47 -7.32 -24.14
C TRP A 84 23.43 -7.41 -25.27
N ILE A 85 23.45 -6.48 -26.24
CA ILE A 85 22.50 -6.50 -27.38
C ILE A 85 22.60 -7.82 -28.14
N ILE A 86 23.81 -8.30 -28.42
CA ILE A 86 24.05 -9.54 -29.17
C ILE A 86 23.50 -10.75 -28.41
N GLN A 87 23.67 -10.79 -27.10
CA GLN A 87 23.25 -11.91 -26.26
C GLN A 87 21.73 -11.97 -25.99
N ASN A 88 21.02 -10.85 -26.13
CA ASN A 88 19.62 -10.72 -25.72
C ASN A 88 18.62 -10.53 -26.87
N GLN A 89 18.98 -10.92 -28.10
CA GLN A 89 18.00 -10.99 -29.20
C GLN A 89 17.04 -12.16 -28.98
N LEU A 90 15.74 -11.91 -29.03
CA LEU A 90 14.70 -12.92 -28.85
C LEU A 90 14.67 -13.91 -30.04
N SER A 91 13.95 -15.02 -29.84
CA SER A 91 13.82 -16.09 -30.85
C SER A 91 13.12 -15.62 -32.12
N ASP A 92 12.17 -14.68 -32.01
CA ASP A 92 11.46 -14.03 -33.13
C ASP A 92 12.30 -12.97 -33.87
N GLY A 93 13.53 -12.69 -33.41
CA GLY A 93 14.42 -11.69 -33.99
C GLY A 93 14.27 -10.28 -33.42
N SER A 94 13.28 -10.05 -32.56
CA SER A 94 13.08 -8.77 -31.88
C SER A 94 13.95 -8.61 -30.63
N TRP A 95 13.95 -7.39 -30.08
CA TRP A 95 14.38 -7.09 -28.72
C TRP A 95 13.22 -6.43 -27.96
N GLY A 96 13.14 -6.66 -26.66
CA GLY A 96 12.11 -6.12 -25.77
C GLY A 96 11.90 -7.02 -24.56
N ASP A 97 10.76 -6.93 -23.90
CA ASP A 97 10.41 -7.85 -22.81
C ASP A 97 10.14 -9.27 -23.35
N GLU A 98 10.79 -10.27 -22.77
CA GLU A 98 10.66 -11.67 -23.20
C GLU A 98 9.26 -12.23 -22.90
N PHE A 99 8.68 -11.81 -21.79
CA PHE A 99 7.43 -12.35 -21.29
C PHE A 99 6.26 -11.59 -21.92
N PHE A 100 6.23 -10.27 -21.86
CA PHE A 100 5.09 -9.50 -22.33
C PHE A 100 5.33 -8.89 -23.72
N PHE A 101 4.46 -9.26 -24.66
CA PHE A 101 4.50 -8.73 -26.02
C PHE A 101 3.69 -7.43 -26.13
N MET A 102 4.38 -6.30 -26.33
CA MET A 102 3.78 -5.02 -26.71
C MET A 102 4.39 -4.55 -28.03
N ILE A 103 3.57 -4.30 -29.05
CA ILE A 103 4.12 -4.08 -30.40
C ILE A 103 4.98 -2.83 -30.47
N ARG A 104 4.56 -1.72 -29.84
CA ARG A 104 5.37 -0.49 -29.79
C ARG A 104 6.72 -0.72 -29.12
N ASP A 105 6.79 -1.46 -28.01
CA ASP A 105 8.07 -1.81 -27.35
C ASP A 105 8.95 -2.67 -28.26
N ARG A 106 8.41 -3.76 -28.82
CA ARG A 106 9.18 -4.65 -29.68
C ARG A 106 9.74 -3.93 -30.89
N ILE A 107 8.95 -3.09 -31.57
CA ILE A 107 9.39 -2.40 -32.79
C ILE A 107 10.50 -1.40 -32.51
N ILE A 108 10.35 -0.52 -31.51
CA ILE A 108 11.34 0.52 -31.23
C ILE A 108 12.62 -0.04 -30.60
N SER A 109 12.52 -1.02 -29.70
CA SER A 109 13.68 -1.70 -29.11
C SER A 109 14.47 -2.44 -30.18
N THR A 110 13.77 -3.16 -31.08
CA THR A 110 14.41 -3.83 -32.23
C THR A 110 15.07 -2.83 -33.16
N LEU A 111 14.39 -1.73 -33.51
CA LEU A 111 14.95 -0.70 -34.38
C LEU A 111 16.20 -0.07 -33.78
N ALA A 112 16.18 0.26 -32.49
CA ALA A 112 17.33 0.82 -31.79
C ALA A 112 18.54 -0.13 -31.83
N CYS A 113 18.34 -1.41 -31.51
CA CYS A 113 19.39 -2.42 -31.56
C CYS A 113 19.95 -2.60 -32.98
N VAL A 114 19.11 -2.66 -34.01
CA VAL A 114 19.54 -2.76 -35.42
C VAL A 114 20.34 -1.51 -35.82
N VAL A 115 19.89 -0.31 -35.46
CA VAL A 115 20.61 0.94 -35.72
C VAL A 115 21.99 0.93 -35.04
N ALA A 116 22.08 0.48 -33.79
CA ALA A 116 23.33 0.37 -33.06
C ALA A 116 24.32 -0.60 -33.72
N LEU A 117 23.89 -1.83 -34.01
CA LEU A 117 24.74 -2.85 -34.64
C LEU A 117 25.19 -2.44 -36.05
N THR A 118 24.29 -1.84 -36.83
CA THR A 118 24.58 -1.35 -38.19
C THR A 118 25.56 -0.18 -38.16
N SER A 119 25.44 0.74 -37.21
CA SER A 119 26.34 1.90 -37.06
C SER A 119 27.80 1.50 -36.85
N TRP A 120 28.03 0.31 -36.28
CA TRP A 120 29.35 -0.26 -36.07
C TRP A 120 29.75 -1.30 -37.12
N ASN A 121 28.87 -1.60 -38.09
CA ASN A 121 29.06 -2.61 -39.14
C ASN A 121 29.42 -4.01 -38.58
N ILE A 122 28.66 -4.46 -37.58
CA ILE A 122 28.85 -5.74 -36.88
C ILE A 122 27.56 -6.55 -36.82
N HIS A 123 27.67 -7.88 -36.70
CA HIS A 123 26.55 -8.81 -36.47
C HIS A 123 25.38 -8.68 -37.46
N ASN A 124 25.70 -8.66 -38.76
CA ASN A 124 24.72 -8.54 -39.86
C ASN A 124 23.60 -9.59 -39.78
N ASP A 125 23.89 -10.80 -39.31
CA ASP A 125 22.90 -11.87 -39.10
C ASP A 125 21.80 -11.46 -38.11
N LYS A 126 22.16 -10.76 -37.04
CA LYS A 126 21.22 -10.24 -36.05
C LYS A 126 20.42 -9.06 -36.59
N CYS A 127 21.08 -8.19 -37.36
CA CYS A 127 20.42 -7.08 -38.05
C CYS A 127 19.36 -7.57 -39.03
N GLU A 128 19.67 -8.58 -39.84
CA GLU A 128 18.74 -9.16 -40.82
C GLU A 128 17.49 -9.74 -40.14
N ARG A 129 17.65 -10.45 -39.02
CA ARG A 129 16.54 -10.98 -38.22
C ARG A 129 15.69 -9.87 -37.61
N GLY A 130 16.31 -8.82 -37.08
CA GLY A 130 15.59 -7.66 -36.54
C GLY A 130 14.80 -6.89 -37.61
N LEU A 131 15.41 -6.68 -38.78
CA LEU A 131 14.75 -6.06 -39.93
C LEU A 131 13.60 -6.91 -40.49
N LEU A 132 13.74 -8.25 -40.47
CA LEU A 132 12.65 -9.15 -40.83
C LEU A 132 11.47 -8.97 -39.86
N PHE A 133 11.72 -9.01 -38.55
CA PHE A 133 10.69 -8.81 -37.54
C PHE A 133 9.96 -7.48 -37.74
N ILE A 134 10.70 -6.37 -37.95
CA ILE A 134 10.12 -5.04 -38.19
C ILE A 134 9.23 -5.05 -39.44
N ARG A 135 9.69 -5.61 -40.56
CA ARG A 135 8.90 -5.69 -41.80
C ARG A 135 7.61 -6.48 -41.63
N GLU A 136 7.64 -7.56 -40.86
CA GLU A 136 6.47 -8.41 -40.63
C GLU A 136 5.45 -7.81 -39.64
N ASN A 137 5.88 -6.88 -38.79
CA ASN A 137 5.07 -6.41 -37.66
C ASN A 137 4.78 -4.89 -37.64
N MET A 138 5.41 -4.07 -38.48
CA MET A 138 5.23 -2.59 -38.45
C MET A 138 3.76 -2.17 -38.61
N TRP A 139 2.99 -2.88 -39.44
CA TRP A 139 1.57 -2.60 -39.69
C TRP A 139 0.72 -2.66 -38.42
N ARG A 140 1.10 -3.50 -37.44
CA ARG A 140 0.38 -3.70 -36.17
C ARG A 140 0.40 -2.46 -35.26
N LEU A 141 1.28 -1.48 -35.54
CA LEU A 141 1.30 -0.21 -34.80
C LEU A 141 -0.01 0.60 -34.95
N ALA A 142 -0.76 0.38 -36.03
CA ALA A 142 -2.06 1.04 -36.25
C ALA A 142 -3.18 0.50 -35.35
N ASP A 143 -3.08 -0.76 -34.92
CA ASP A 143 -4.15 -1.49 -34.23
C ASP A 143 -4.02 -1.43 -32.70
N GLU A 144 -2.95 -0.84 -32.16
CA GLU A 144 -2.69 -0.82 -30.72
C GLU A 144 -3.51 0.26 -29.99
N GLU A 145 -4.25 -0.15 -28.95
CA GLU A 145 -5.08 0.73 -28.12
C GLU A 145 -4.26 1.92 -27.57
N GLU A 146 -4.84 3.12 -27.60
CA GLU A 146 -4.22 4.34 -27.06
C GLU A 146 -4.01 4.31 -25.53
N ASP A 147 -4.68 3.40 -24.82
CA ASP A 147 -4.69 3.35 -23.35
C ASP A 147 -3.30 3.08 -22.74
N TRP A 148 -2.41 2.40 -23.47
CA TRP A 148 -1.04 2.05 -23.04
C TRP A 148 0.04 2.79 -23.84
N MET A 149 -0.23 4.05 -24.19
CA MET A 149 0.71 4.88 -24.94
C MET A 149 2.03 5.09 -24.18
N LEU A 150 3.07 4.44 -24.68
CA LEU A 150 4.46 4.61 -24.25
C LEU A 150 4.86 6.08 -24.22
N VAL A 151 5.38 6.53 -23.08
CA VAL A 151 5.82 7.92 -22.94
C VAL A 151 7.00 8.18 -23.87
N GLY A 152 6.90 9.27 -24.63
CA GLY A 152 7.94 9.70 -25.55
C GLY A 152 8.02 8.91 -26.87
N PHE A 153 7.21 7.86 -27.09
CA PHE A 153 7.29 7.04 -28.31
C PHE A 153 7.17 7.87 -29.59
N GLU A 154 6.21 8.78 -29.67
CA GLU A 154 6.00 9.61 -30.86
C GLU A 154 7.08 10.66 -31.06
N ILE A 155 7.99 10.83 -30.10
CA ILE A 155 9.13 11.72 -30.20
C ILE A 155 10.38 10.90 -30.54
N ALA A 156 10.66 9.83 -29.79
CA ALA A 156 11.83 8.99 -29.91
C ALA A 156 11.82 8.09 -31.16
N PHE A 157 10.68 7.44 -31.46
CA PHE A 157 10.59 6.48 -32.56
C PHE A 157 10.82 7.14 -33.94
N PRO A 158 10.24 8.31 -34.25
CA PRO A 158 10.57 9.00 -35.49
C PRO A 158 12.04 9.42 -35.60
N SER A 159 12.69 9.85 -34.51
CA SER A 159 14.13 10.14 -34.54
C SER A 159 14.97 8.91 -34.87
N LEU A 160 14.60 7.74 -34.36
CA LEU A 160 15.24 6.47 -34.74
C LEU A 160 15.00 6.10 -36.19
N LEU A 161 13.78 6.32 -36.71
CA LEU A 161 13.49 6.09 -38.12
C LEU A 161 14.32 6.99 -39.02
N ASP A 162 14.55 8.25 -38.64
CA ASP A 162 15.41 9.15 -39.40
C ASP A 162 16.88 8.67 -39.40
N MET A 163 17.41 8.22 -38.25
CA MET A 163 18.73 7.57 -38.19
C MET A 163 18.81 6.30 -39.06
N ALA A 164 17.75 5.48 -39.07
CA ALA A 164 17.70 4.27 -39.88
C ALA A 164 17.71 4.57 -41.39
N LYS A 165 17.03 5.65 -41.83
CA LYS A 165 17.08 6.13 -43.22
C LYS A 165 18.49 6.55 -43.61
N ASP A 166 19.17 7.30 -42.74
CA ASP A 166 20.53 7.78 -42.97
C ASP A 166 21.54 6.62 -43.11
N LEU A 167 21.28 5.50 -42.44
CA LEU A 167 22.04 4.25 -42.56
C LEU A 167 21.62 3.38 -43.76
N GLY A 168 20.59 3.77 -44.52
CA GLY A 168 20.10 3.01 -45.67
C GLY A 168 19.40 1.70 -45.32
N LEU A 169 18.79 1.59 -44.13
CA LEU A 169 18.09 0.38 -43.69
C LEU A 169 16.77 0.18 -44.45
N ASP A 170 16.54 -1.05 -44.92
CA ASP A 170 15.31 -1.47 -45.63
C ASP A 170 14.15 -1.69 -44.63
N ILE A 171 13.40 -0.62 -44.38
CA ILE A 171 12.27 -0.56 -43.45
C ILE A 171 11.05 -0.03 -44.22
N PRO A 172 9.83 -0.45 -43.89
CA PRO A 172 8.63 0.00 -44.59
C PRO A 172 8.23 1.43 -44.14
N TYR A 173 8.97 2.44 -44.62
CA TYR A 173 8.79 3.85 -44.24
C TYR A 173 7.46 4.48 -44.69
N ASP A 174 6.82 3.89 -45.70
CA ASP A 174 5.54 4.38 -46.25
C ASP A 174 4.31 3.83 -45.50
N GLU A 175 4.52 3.06 -44.43
CA GLU A 175 3.46 2.47 -43.63
C GLU A 175 2.47 3.50 -43.10
N THR A 176 1.18 3.16 -43.15
CA THR A 176 0.12 4.11 -42.81
C THR A 176 0.18 4.50 -41.34
N ALA A 177 0.55 3.58 -40.46
CA ALA A 177 0.76 3.84 -39.03
C ALA A 177 1.79 4.96 -38.77
N LEU A 178 2.86 5.01 -39.58
CA LEU A 178 3.93 5.99 -39.40
C LEU A 178 3.43 7.42 -39.67
N LYS A 179 2.55 7.62 -40.65
CA LYS A 179 2.02 8.94 -41.00
C LYS A 179 1.34 9.60 -39.80
N GLU A 180 0.53 8.85 -39.05
CA GLU A 180 -0.10 9.37 -37.84
C GLU A 180 0.92 9.62 -36.72
N ILE A 181 1.93 8.75 -36.54
CA ILE A 181 2.98 8.95 -35.54
C ILE A 181 3.78 10.24 -35.81
N TYR A 182 4.17 10.53 -37.06
CA TYR A 182 4.84 11.79 -37.40
C TYR A 182 3.92 13.02 -37.21
N ALA A 183 2.62 12.88 -37.49
CA ALA A 183 1.65 13.93 -37.20
C ALA A 183 1.53 14.18 -35.69
N GLN A 184 1.52 13.13 -34.87
CA GLN A 184 1.53 13.21 -33.41
C GLN A 184 2.81 13.86 -32.88
N ARG A 185 3.98 13.49 -33.43
CA ARG A 185 5.26 14.16 -33.12
C ARG A 185 5.16 15.67 -33.28
N THR A 186 4.66 16.10 -34.43
CA THR A 186 4.51 17.53 -34.76
C THR A 186 3.57 18.22 -33.77
N ARG A 187 2.42 17.61 -33.47
CA ARG A 187 1.46 18.14 -32.48
C ARG A 187 2.06 18.22 -31.08
N LYS A 188 2.84 17.21 -30.65
CA LYS A 188 3.47 17.18 -29.33
C LYS A 188 4.60 18.20 -29.21
N LEU A 189 5.52 18.24 -30.17
CA LEU A 189 6.63 19.20 -30.18
C LEU A 189 6.14 20.65 -30.21
N ALA A 190 5.05 20.95 -30.94
CA ALA A 190 4.45 22.28 -30.97
C ALA A 190 3.85 22.72 -29.62
N LYS A 191 3.49 21.77 -28.74
CA LYS A 191 2.98 22.05 -27.39
C LYS A 191 4.08 22.16 -26.34
N ILE A 192 5.33 21.78 -26.66
CA ILE A 192 6.43 21.84 -25.71
C ILE A 192 6.83 23.31 -25.51
N PRO A 193 6.67 23.87 -24.30
CA PRO A 193 7.14 25.22 -24.01
C PRO A 193 8.67 25.22 -23.93
N ARG A 194 9.34 25.59 -25.03
CA ARG A 194 10.80 25.59 -25.14
C ARG A 194 11.49 26.43 -24.07
N ASP A 195 10.89 27.56 -23.70
CA ASP A 195 11.42 28.42 -22.64
C ASP A 195 11.39 27.71 -21.28
N VAL A 196 10.33 26.96 -20.99
CA VAL A 196 10.19 26.19 -19.75
C VAL A 196 11.12 24.98 -19.73
N LEU A 197 11.27 24.27 -20.86
CA LEU A 197 12.19 23.12 -21.01
C LEU A 197 13.62 23.47 -20.59
N HIS A 198 14.08 24.69 -20.88
CA HIS A 198 15.44 25.15 -20.58
C HIS A 198 15.54 25.96 -19.29
N ALA A 199 14.42 26.27 -18.63
CA ALA A 199 14.39 27.10 -17.42
C ALA A 199 14.18 26.29 -16.14
N MET A 200 13.50 25.13 -16.21
CA MET A 200 13.21 24.32 -15.03
C MET A 200 13.16 22.81 -15.32
N PRO A 201 13.45 21.96 -14.32
CA PRO A 201 13.32 20.52 -14.47
C PRO A 201 11.88 20.11 -14.75
N THR A 202 11.67 19.38 -15.84
CA THR A 202 10.37 18.79 -16.21
C THR A 202 10.60 17.37 -16.75
N THR A 203 9.54 16.56 -16.83
CA THR A 203 9.63 15.19 -17.39
C THR A 203 10.11 15.13 -18.83
N LEU A 204 10.07 16.25 -19.56
CA LEU A 204 10.63 16.33 -20.91
C LEU A 204 12.14 16.05 -20.94
N LEU A 205 12.87 16.32 -19.85
CA LEU A 205 14.28 15.99 -19.69
C LEU A 205 14.55 14.47 -19.78
N HIS A 206 13.53 13.65 -19.55
CA HIS A 206 13.66 12.20 -19.66
C HIS A 206 13.70 11.71 -21.12
N SER A 207 13.35 12.54 -22.13
CA SER A 207 13.23 12.14 -23.56
C SER A 207 13.98 13.08 -24.53
N LEU A 208 15.17 13.55 -24.14
CA LEU A 208 15.93 14.54 -24.91
C LEU A 208 16.45 14.01 -26.26
N GLU A 209 16.74 12.71 -26.37
CA GLU A 209 17.23 12.05 -27.59
C GLU A 209 16.25 12.12 -28.77
N GLY A 210 14.96 12.33 -28.48
CA GLY A 210 13.94 12.49 -29.51
C GLY A 210 13.74 13.93 -29.99
N MET A 211 14.36 14.90 -29.33
CA MET A 211 14.18 16.34 -29.57
C MET A 211 15.33 16.93 -30.37
N VAL A 212 15.03 18.00 -31.11
CA VAL A 212 16.00 18.76 -31.92
C VAL A 212 16.05 20.22 -31.45
N ASP A 213 17.13 20.93 -31.79
CA ASP A 213 17.34 22.35 -31.47
C ASP A 213 17.31 22.63 -29.95
N LEU A 214 18.16 21.94 -29.20
CA LEU A 214 18.29 22.06 -27.75
C LEU A 214 19.47 22.98 -27.37
N ASP A 215 19.28 23.80 -26.34
CA ASP A 215 20.33 24.61 -25.72
C ASP A 215 20.96 23.83 -24.55
N TRP A 216 22.01 23.08 -24.88
CA TRP A 216 22.69 22.20 -23.94
C TRP A 216 23.35 22.93 -22.77
N GLU A 217 23.79 24.19 -22.96
CA GLU A 217 24.38 24.98 -21.88
C GLU A 217 23.35 25.27 -20.77
N LYS A 218 22.10 25.53 -21.15
CA LYS A 218 21.00 25.65 -20.20
C LYS A 218 20.58 24.30 -19.63
N LEU A 219 20.45 23.27 -20.47
CA LEU A 219 20.02 21.94 -20.02
C LEU A 219 20.97 21.33 -18.98
N LEU A 220 22.29 21.49 -19.12
CA LEU A 220 23.27 20.99 -18.14
C LEU A 220 23.03 21.52 -16.72
N LYS A 221 22.41 22.69 -16.56
CA LYS A 221 22.06 23.29 -15.26
C LYS A 221 20.85 22.61 -14.60
N LEU A 222 20.06 21.84 -15.36
CA LEU A 222 18.83 21.17 -14.91
C LEU A 222 19.03 19.68 -14.58
N ARG A 223 20.25 19.21 -14.71
CA ARG A 223 20.63 17.81 -14.53
C ARG A 223 20.52 17.36 -13.06
N CYS A 224 20.25 16.07 -12.85
CA CYS A 224 20.25 15.45 -11.53
C CYS A 224 21.64 15.49 -10.88
N LEU A 225 21.68 15.34 -9.55
CA LEU A 225 22.93 15.39 -8.78
C LEU A 225 23.91 14.27 -9.14
N ASP A 226 23.38 13.10 -9.52
CA ASP A 226 24.14 11.93 -9.99
C ASP A 226 24.68 12.07 -11.41
N GLY A 227 24.36 13.16 -12.10
CA GLY A 227 24.81 13.43 -13.46
C GLY A 227 23.86 12.95 -14.55
N SER A 228 22.70 12.39 -14.20
CA SER A 228 21.68 11.97 -15.15
C SER A 228 20.74 13.09 -15.58
N PHE A 229 20.15 12.96 -16.77
CA PHE A 229 19.00 13.75 -17.18
C PHE A 229 17.72 13.00 -16.83
N HIS A 230 17.08 13.44 -15.74
CA HIS A 230 15.84 12.85 -15.21
C HIS A 230 15.92 11.32 -15.09
N CYS A 231 17.08 10.82 -14.65
CA CYS A 231 17.33 9.40 -14.42
C CYS A 231 17.20 8.52 -15.67
N SER A 232 17.22 9.07 -16.91
CA SER A 232 17.20 8.30 -18.16
C SER A 232 18.60 8.08 -18.72
N PRO A 233 19.04 6.83 -18.93
CA PRO A 233 20.30 6.54 -19.63
C PRO A 233 20.32 7.04 -21.08
N ALA A 234 19.26 6.86 -21.87
CA ALA A 234 19.23 7.37 -23.25
C ALA A 234 19.33 8.91 -23.34
N ALA A 235 18.62 9.64 -22.48
CA ALA A 235 18.70 11.10 -22.47
C ALA A 235 20.10 11.57 -22.01
N THR A 236 20.68 10.87 -21.02
CA THR A 236 22.03 11.17 -20.52
C THR A 236 23.12 10.85 -21.54
N ALA A 237 22.97 9.76 -22.30
CA ALA A 237 23.85 9.41 -23.42
C ALA A 237 23.81 10.50 -24.49
N THR A 238 22.63 11.00 -24.83
CA THR A 238 22.50 12.12 -25.79
C THR A 238 23.17 13.39 -25.25
N ALA A 239 22.94 13.74 -23.98
CA ALA A 239 23.60 14.90 -23.38
C ALA A 239 25.12 14.75 -23.38
N PHE A 240 25.65 13.57 -23.04
CA PHE A 240 27.08 13.29 -23.08
C PHE A 240 27.64 13.43 -24.50
N LYS A 241 26.96 12.87 -25.51
CA LYS A 241 27.36 12.98 -26.92
C LYS A 241 27.50 14.44 -27.38
N GLU A 242 26.57 15.30 -26.97
CA GLU A 242 26.52 16.70 -27.41
C GLU A 242 27.43 17.63 -26.58
N THR A 243 27.77 17.27 -25.35
CA THR A 243 28.47 18.18 -24.41
C THR A 243 29.82 17.68 -23.91
N GLY A 244 30.07 16.37 -23.93
CA GLY A 244 31.23 15.75 -23.29
C GLY A 244 31.25 15.86 -21.76
N ASP A 245 30.13 16.16 -21.11
CA ASP A 245 30.07 16.35 -19.65
C ASP A 245 30.52 15.10 -18.87
N THR A 246 31.50 15.27 -17.98
CA THR A 246 32.15 14.16 -17.28
C THR A 246 31.22 13.45 -16.30
N LYS A 247 30.29 14.17 -15.67
CA LYS A 247 29.34 13.56 -14.74
C LYS A 247 28.25 12.76 -15.48
N CYS A 248 27.90 13.13 -16.72
CA CYS A 248 27.04 12.28 -17.55
C CYS A 248 27.74 10.96 -17.89
N PHE A 249 29.05 11.01 -18.15
CA PHE A 249 29.87 9.81 -18.31
C PHE A 249 29.93 8.98 -17.03
N GLU A 250 30.20 9.59 -15.87
CA GLU A 250 30.26 8.90 -14.57
C GLU A 250 28.95 8.15 -14.26
N TYR A 251 27.80 8.76 -14.54
CA TYR A 251 26.49 8.11 -14.41
C TYR A 251 26.37 6.88 -15.32
N LEU A 252 26.68 7.02 -16.61
CA LEU A 252 26.58 5.94 -17.58
C LEU A 252 27.54 4.79 -17.27
N ASP A 253 28.80 5.10 -16.93
CA ASP A 253 29.81 4.10 -16.57
C ASP A 253 29.39 3.32 -15.31
N GLY A 254 28.86 4.02 -14.29
CA GLY A 254 28.33 3.40 -13.09
C GLY A 254 27.20 2.41 -13.38
N ILE A 255 26.20 2.82 -14.17
CA ILE A 255 25.07 1.94 -14.52
C ILE A 255 25.53 0.74 -15.33
N ILE A 256 26.36 0.94 -16.34
CA ILE A 256 26.82 -0.16 -17.21
C ILE A 256 27.58 -1.22 -16.42
N ARG A 257 28.34 -0.81 -15.40
CA ARG A 257 29.00 -1.73 -14.46
C ARG A 257 27.99 -2.49 -13.60
N ASN A 258 26.95 -1.83 -13.11
CA ASN A 258 25.91 -2.43 -12.27
C ASN A 258 25.04 -3.43 -13.03
N PHE A 259 24.81 -3.21 -14.33
CA PHE A 259 23.90 -4.02 -15.17
C PHE A 259 24.62 -4.84 -16.25
N ASN A 260 25.93 -5.10 -16.06
CA ASN A 260 26.74 -5.97 -16.90
C ASN A 260 26.65 -5.67 -18.40
N GLY A 261 26.68 -4.39 -18.79
CA GLY A 261 26.60 -3.95 -20.19
C GLY A 261 25.24 -3.38 -20.58
N GLY A 262 24.15 -3.93 -20.04
CA GLY A 262 22.82 -3.38 -20.24
C GLY A 262 22.59 -2.12 -19.41
N VAL A 263 21.53 -1.37 -19.71
CA VAL A 263 21.04 -0.28 -18.86
C VAL A 263 19.49 -0.29 -18.82
N PRO A 264 18.85 0.03 -17.68
CA PRO A 264 17.39 0.19 -17.59
C PRO A 264 16.92 1.48 -18.29
N CYS A 265 15.60 1.68 -18.42
CA CYS A 265 15.06 2.95 -18.97
C CYS A 265 15.03 4.10 -17.95
N ILE A 266 15.08 3.77 -16.66
CA ILE A 266 15.13 4.72 -15.55
C ILE A 266 15.96 4.16 -14.39
N TYR A 267 16.89 4.95 -13.84
CA TYR A 267 17.71 4.56 -12.70
C TYR A 267 18.37 5.77 -12.03
N PRO A 268 18.51 5.81 -10.69
CA PRO A 268 18.07 4.81 -9.70
C PRO A 268 16.58 4.91 -9.32
N LEU A 269 16.08 3.93 -8.56
CA LEU A 269 14.68 3.81 -8.07
C LEU A 269 14.61 3.55 -6.54
N ASP A 270 15.62 4.00 -5.81
CA ASP A 270 15.84 3.69 -4.39
C ASP A 270 14.71 4.11 -3.45
N VAL A 271 14.05 5.25 -3.72
CA VAL A 271 12.92 5.72 -2.89
C VAL A 271 11.65 4.95 -3.26
N TYR A 272 11.37 4.86 -4.56
CA TYR A 272 10.22 4.17 -5.13
C TYR A 272 10.13 2.71 -4.67
N GLU A 273 11.23 1.96 -4.81
CA GLU A 273 11.27 0.54 -4.49
C GLU A 273 11.02 0.27 -3.00
N ARG A 274 11.58 1.11 -2.11
CA ARG A 274 11.36 1.02 -0.66
C ARG A 274 9.91 1.32 -0.28
N LEU A 275 9.31 2.35 -0.88
CA LEU A 275 7.91 2.72 -0.63
C LEU A 275 6.96 1.58 -1.01
N TRP A 276 7.13 1.02 -2.21
CA TRP A 276 6.29 -0.06 -2.68
C TRP A 276 6.54 -1.37 -1.93
N ALA A 277 7.77 -1.72 -1.59
CA ALA A 277 8.05 -2.89 -0.76
C ALA A 277 7.27 -2.84 0.58
N VAL A 278 7.32 -1.69 1.27
CA VAL A 278 6.59 -1.49 2.53
C VAL A 278 5.07 -1.57 2.32
N ASP A 279 4.51 -0.92 1.30
CA ASP A 279 3.06 -0.97 1.03
C ASP A 279 2.59 -2.40 0.70
N ARG A 280 3.36 -3.14 -0.11
CA ARG A 280 3.02 -4.50 -0.53
C ARG A 280 3.07 -5.48 0.63
N LEU A 281 4.13 -5.46 1.44
CA LEU A 281 4.26 -6.31 2.64
C LEU A 281 3.13 -6.06 3.64
N THR A 282 2.76 -4.79 3.81
CA THR A 282 1.67 -4.37 4.71
C THR A 282 0.32 -4.89 4.23
N ARG A 283 -0.02 -4.65 2.95
CA ARG A 283 -1.31 -5.08 2.38
C ARG A 283 -1.41 -6.59 2.21
N LEU A 284 -0.30 -7.31 2.04
CA LEU A 284 -0.25 -8.77 2.04
C LEU A 284 -0.35 -9.37 3.46
N GLY A 285 -0.37 -8.54 4.51
CA GLY A 285 -0.55 -8.98 5.89
C GLY A 285 0.65 -9.73 6.48
N ILE A 286 1.85 -9.55 5.90
CA ILE A 286 3.10 -10.21 6.33
C ILE A 286 4.15 -9.23 6.87
N SER A 287 3.85 -7.93 6.95
CA SER A 287 4.77 -6.88 7.42
C SER A 287 5.35 -7.12 8.81
N ARG A 288 4.60 -7.79 9.71
CA ARG A 288 5.04 -8.11 11.09
C ARG A 288 6.32 -8.95 11.16
N HIS A 289 6.64 -9.68 10.08
CA HIS A 289 7.87 -10.47 9.98
C HIS A 289 9.09 -9.63 9.61
N PHE A 290 8.89 -8.36 9.23
CA PHE A 290 9.89 -7.47 8.63
C PHE A 290 9.95 -6.10 9.32
N THR A 291 9.56 -6.01 10.59
CA THR A 291 9.47 -4.73 11.33
C THR A 291 10.77 -3.93 11.27
N ARG A 292 11.92 -4.59 11.41
CA ARG A 292 13.24 -3.95 11.34
C ARG A 292 13.53 -3.44 9.92
N GLU A 293 13.37 -4.28 8.92
CA GLU A 293 13.63 -3.94 7.52
C GLU A 293 12.73 -2.82 7.02
N ILE A 294 11.45 -2.82 7.44
CA ILE A 294 10.49 -1.74 7.16
C ILE A 294 10.95 -0.45 7.84
N GLY A 295 11.39 -0.51 9.10
CA GLY A 295 11.96 0.63 9.82
C GLY A 295 13.16 1.23 9.08
N ASP A 296 14.10 0.40 8.62
CA ASP A 296 15.28 0.83 7.86
C ASP A 296 14.87 1.51 6.53
N CYS A 297 13.86 0.97 5.83
CA CYS A 297 13.32 1.57 4.61
C CYS A 297 12.70 2.94 4.88
N LEU A 298 11.86 3.06 5.91
CA LEU A 298 11.17 4.31 6.25
C LEU A 298 12.13 5.37 6.79
N ASP A 299 13.16 4.99 7.56
CA ASP A 299 14.21 5.91 7.98
C ASP A 299 15.00 6.44 6.78
N TYR A 300 15.21 5.63 5.73
CA TYR A 300 15.81 6.09 4.48
C TYR A 300 14.91 7.10 3.76
N ILE A 301 13.62 6.79 3.62
CA ILE A 301 12.64 7.67 2.98
C ILE A 301 12.56 9.01 3.74
N TYR A 302 12.47 8.96 5.06
CA TYR A 302 12.37 10.16 5.91
C TYR A 302 13.61 11.06 5.80
N ARG A 303 14.81 10.46 5.71
CA ARG A 303 16.06 11.22 5.48
C ARG A 303 16.06 12.00 4.17
N ASN A 304 15.30 11.55 3.18
CA ASN A 304 15.18 12.18 1.86
C ASN A 304 13.86 12.95 1.68
N TRP A 305 13.04 13.08 2.73
CA TRP A 305 11.79 13.83 2.70
C TRP A 305 12.07 15.34 2.60
N THR A 306 11.41 16.02 1.65
CA THR A 306 11.59 17.46 1.42
C THR A 306 10.24 18.20 1.47
N PRO A 307 10.22 19.52 1.74
CA PRO A 307 9.01 20.33 1.66
C PRO A 307 8.31 20.28 0.28
N GLU A 308 9.06 20.03 -0.78
CA GLU A 308 8.57 19.90 -2.16
C GLU A 308 8.06 18.48 -2.48
N GLY A 309 8.33 17.49 -1.61
CA GLY A 309 7.89 16.11 -1.73
C GLY A 309 9.00 15.11 -2.04
N LEU A 310 8.58 13.94 -2.51
CA LEU A 310 9.45 12.84 -2.92
C LEU A 310 9.41 12.67 -4.44
N ALA A 311 10.43 11.99 -4.93
CA ALA A 311 10.51 11.45 -6.26
C ALA A 311 10.92 9.99 -6.16
N HIS A 312 10.87 9.26 -7.27
CA HIS A 312 11.32 7.87 -7.35
C HIS A 312 12.76 7.62 -6.86
N THR A 313 13.60 8.67 -6.84
CA THR A 313 14.93 8.65 -6.23
C THR A 313 15.27 9.95 -5.50
N LYS A 314 16.18 9.87 -4.51
CA LYS A 314 16.76 11.02 -3.80
C LYS A 314 17.45 12.04 -4.73
N ASN A 315 17.97 11.60 -5.87
CA ASN A 315 18.76 12.45 -6.77
C ASN A 315 17.91 13.27 -7.75
N CYS A 316 16.62 12.91 -7.91
CA CYS A 316 15.73 13.53 -8.87
C CYS A 316 15.15 14.84 -8.31
N PRO A 317 15.34 15.98 -9.01
CA PRO A 317 14.77 17.25 -8.58
C PRO A 317 13.26 17.35 -8.86
N VAL A 318 12.74 16.58 -9.81
CA VAL A 318 11.32 16.58 -10.17
C VAL A 318 10.57 15.64 -9.23
N LYS A 319 9.71 16.21 -8.39
CA LYS A 319 8.85 15.48 -7.44
C LYS A 319 7.53 15.10 -8.09
N ASP A 320 6.93 14.00 -7.64
CA ASP A 320 5.63 13.51 -8.10
C ASP A 320 4.71 13.20 -6.91
N ILE A 321 3.40 13.29 -7.15
CA ILE A 321 2.38 13.12 -6.11
C ILE A 321 2.23 11.65 -5.69
N ASP A 322 2.68 10.70 -6.52
CA ASP A 322 2.50 9.28 -6.24
C ASP A 322 3.44 8.83 -5.12
N ASP A 323 4.75 9.05 -5.32
CA ASP A 323 5.79 8.80 -4.33
C ASP A 323 5.59 9.70 -3.10
N THR A 324 5.23 10.98 -3.30
CA THR A 324 4.96 11.90 -2.18
C THR A 324 3.77 11.45 -1.35
N GLY A 325 2.65 11.09 -1.98
CA GLY A 325 1.45 10.61 -1.29
C GLY A 325 1.70 9.29 -0.57
N MET A 326 2.42 8.37 -1.20
CA MET A 326 2.81 7.10 -0.58
C MET A 326 3.73 7.33 0.62
N GLY A 327 4.79 8.12 0.45
CA GLY A 327 5.72 8.46 1.52
C GLY A 327 5.04 9.15 2.67
N PHE A 328 4.20 10.16 2.41
CA PHE A 328 3.41 10.85 3.43
C PHE A 328 2.61 9.86 4.28
N ARG A 329 1.84 8.99 3.61
CA ARG A 329 0.99 8.00 4.29
C ARG A 329 1.81 7.03 5.12
N LEU A 330 2.84 6.41 4.53
CA LEU A 330 3.62 5.38 5.20
C LEU A 330 4.42 5.94 6.37
N LEU A 331 5.09 7.09 6.18
CA LEU A 331 5.80 7.80 7.25
C LEU A 331 4.85 8.16 8.39
N ARG A 332 3.70 8.75 8.08
CA ARG A 332 2.72 9.16 9.10
C ARG A 332 2.16 7.97 9.87
N LEU A 333 1.83 6.87 9.21
CA LEU A 333 1.33 5.64 9.84
C LEU A 333 2.38 4.96 10.75
N HIS A 334 3.67 5.24 10.54
CA HIS A 334 4.77 4.74 11.38
C HIS A 334 5.31 5.80 12.36
N GLY A 335 4.54 6.86 12.61
CA GLY A 335 4.82 7.86 13.65
C GLY A 335 5.88 8.91 13.29
N TYR A 336 6.25 9.04 12.02
CA TYR A 336 7.10 10.14 11.56
C TYR A 336 6.29 11.42 11.40
N HIS A 337 6.94 12.57 11.62
CA HIS A 337 6.31 13.87 11.45
C HIS A 337 6.47 14.38 10.02
N VAL A 338 5.36 14.44 9.29
CA VAL A 338 5.29 14.93 7.90
C VAL A 338 4.12 15.90 7.75
N ASP A 339 4.35 17.01 7.04
CA ASP A 339 3.39 18.10 6.86
C ASP A 339 2.58 17.90 5.56
N PRO A 340 1.23 17.99 5.59
CA PRO A 340 0.40 17.85 4.40
C PRO A 340 0.56 18.98 3.37
N CYS A 341 1.15 20.12 3.75
CA CYS A 341 1.42 21.26 2.85
C CYS A 341 2.26 20.86 1.62
N VAL A 342 3.00 19.74 1.71
CA VAL A 342 3.71 19.14 0.58
C VAL A 342 2.81 18.96 -0.65
N LEU A 343 1.52 18.63 -0.44
CA LEU A 343 0.55 18.39 -1.50
C LEU A 343 0.20 19.64 -2.32
N ARG A 344 0.45 20.85 -1.79
CA ARG A 344 0.18 22.11 -2.50
C ARG A 344 1.00 22.25 -3.78
N HIS A 345 2.18 21.62 -3.84
CA HIS A 345 3.02 21.62 -5.05
C HIS A 345 2.33 20.97 -6.25
N PHE A 346 1.38 20.06 -5.99
CA PHE A 346 0.63 19.32 -7.00
C PHE A 346 -0.78 19.86 -7.23
N GLU A 347 -1.19 20.90 -6.48
CA GLU A 347 -2.50 21.54 -6.61
C GLU A 347 -2.45 22.70 -7.61
N LYS A 348 -3.37 22.71 -8.56
CA LYS A 348 -3.60 23.83 -9.47
C LYS A 348 -5.09 23.94 -9.81
N ASP A 349 -5.66 25.14 -9.61
CA ASP A 349 -7.07 25.43 -9.88
C ASP A 349 -8.05 24.44 -9.20
N GLY A 350 -7.72 24.01 -7.98
CA GLY A 350 -8.49 23.03 -7.20
C GLY A 350 -8.42 21.58 -7.72
N LYS A 351 -7.48 21.29 -8.63
CA LYS A 351 -7.19 19.95 -9.16
C LYS A 351 -5.80 19.51 -8.74
N PHE A 352 -5.61 18.20 -8.62
CA PHE A 352 -4.32 17.59 -8.29
C PHE A 352 -3.75 16.83 -9.48
N PHE A 353 -2.46 17.01 -9.73
CA PHE A 353 -1.75 16.46 -10.88
C PHE A 353 -0.62 15.54 -10.45
N CYS A 354 -0.18 14.64 -11.34
CA CYS A 354 0.93 13.74 -11.05
C CYS A 354 2.22 14.53 -10.78
N LEU A 355 2.48 15.54 -11.61
CA LEU A 355 3.68 16.35 -11.58
C LEU A 355 3.33 17.82 -11.50
N HIS A 356 4.23 18.60 -10.90
CA HIS A 356 4.09 20.05 -10.88
C HIS A 356 4.05 20.63 -12.29
N GLY A 357 3.07 21.49 -12.57
CA GLY A 357 2.94 22.18 -13.85
C GLY A 357 2.39 21.33 -15.01
N GLU A 358 2.08 20.05 -14.78
CA GLU A 358 1.48 19.19 -15.80
C GLU A 358 0.05 19.63 -16.13
N SER A 359 -0.32 19.58 -17.41
CA SER A 359 -1.68 19.89 -17.90
C SER A 359 -2.46 18.65 -18.35
N ASN A 360 -1.82 17.48 -18.35
CA ASN A 360 -2.47 16.23 -18.72
C ASN A 360 -3.45 15.79 -17.63
N PRO A 361 -4.51 15.04 -17.98
CA PRO A 361 -5.40 14.44 -16.99
C PRO A 361 -4.62 13.54 -16.02
N SER A 362 -4.95 13.64 -14.74
CA SER A 362 -4.37 12.79 -13.68
C SER A 362 -4.61 11.31 -13.98
N SER A 363 -3.65 10.46 -13.59
CA SER A 363 -3.72 9.00 -13.72
C SER A 363 -4.44 8.37 -12.50
N VAL A 364 -4.80 7.10 -12.59
CA VAL A 364 -5.59 6.40 -11.55
C VAL A 364 -4.73 6.13 -10.32
N THR A 365 -3.51 5.59 -10.49
CA THR A 365 -2.65 5.17 -9.38
C THR A 365 -2.17 6.33 -8.51
N PRO A 366 -1.72 7.49 -9.03
CA PRO A 366 -1.29 8.60 -8.16
C PRO A 366 -2.47 9.20 -7.38
N MET A 367 -3.65 9.27 -8.00
CA MET A 367 -4.86 9.78 -7.34
C MET A 367 -5.38 8.79 -6.29
N TYR A 368 -5.27 7.49 -6.53
CA TYR A 368 -5.59 6.44 -5.56
C TYR A 368 -4.67 6.52 -4.34
N ASN A 369 -3.36 6.62 -4.54
CA ASN A 369 -2.39 6.72 -3.44
C ASN A 369 -2.56 8.03 -2.67
N THR A 370 -2.82 9.15 -3.35
CA THR A 370 -3.14 10.44 -2.70
C THR A 370 -4.44 10.37 -1.91
N TYR A 371 -5.47 9.69 -2.43
CA TYR A 371 -6.72 9.47 -1.69
C TYR A 371 -6.50 8.63 -0.42
N ARG A 372 -5.69 7.57 -0.48
CA ARG A 372 -5.30 6.80 0.72
C ARG A 372 -4.52 7.66 1.71
N ALA A 373 -3.63 8.50 1.22
CA ALA A 373 -2.82 9.41 2.05
C ALA A 373 -3.70 10.44 2.78
N ALA A 374 -4.67 11.02 2.08
CA ALA A 374 -5.55 12.04 2.63
C ALA A 374 -6.47 11.52 3.75
N GLN A 375 -6.72 10.21 3.80
CA GLN A 375 -7.48 9.59 4.90
C GLN A 375 -6.74 9.58 6.25
N VAL A 376 -5.42 9.85 6.25
CA VAL A 376 -4.58 9.97 7.45
C VAL A 376 -4.41 11.44 7.85
N THR A 377 -5.52 12.17 7.89
CA THR A 377 -5.57 13.59 8.30
C THR A 377 -5.63 13.73 9.83
N PHE A 378 -4.89 14.69 10.37
CA PHE A 378 -4.90 15.08 11.79
C PHE A 378 -5.65 16.41 12.03
N PRO A 379 -6.07 16.69 13.27
CA PRO A 379 -6.61 17.99 13.63
C PRO A 379 -5.56 19.09 13.47
N GLY A 380 -5.96 20.20 12.85
CA GLY A 380 -5.06 21.33 12.58
C GLY A 380 -4.17 21.17 11.35
N ASP A 381 -4.22 20.03 10.65
CA ASP A 381 -3.60 19.89 9.33
C ASP A 381 -4.14 20.95 8.36
N ASP A 382 -3.28 21.37 7.43
CA ASP A 382 -3.66 22.33 6.39
C ASP A 382 -4.80 21.79 5.51
N ASP A 383 -5.71 22.68 5.11
CA ASP A 383 -6.91 22.33 4.33
C ASP A 383 -6.59 21.66 2.98
N VAL A 384 -5.35 21.76 2.48
CA VAL A 384 -4.91 21.07 1.25
C VAL A 384 -5.19 19.57 1.28
N ILE A 385 -5.02 18.89 2.43
CA ILE A 385 -5.25 17.44 2.53
C ILE A 385 -6.73 17.09 2.33
N ARG A 386 -7.63 17.94 2.85
CA ARG A 386 -9.08 17.79 2.64
C ARG A 386 -9.46 18.08 1.19
N ARG A 387 -8.86 19.09 0.56
CA ARG A 387 -9.08 19.36 -0.87
C ARG A 387 -8.59 18.20 -1.73
N ALA A 388 -7.44 17.61 -1.41
CA ALA A 388 -6.91 16.41 -2.05
C ALA A 388 -7.86 15.22 -1.89
N GLU A 389 -8.37 14.96 -0.69
CA GLU A 389 -9.35 13.89 -0.42
C GLU A 389 -10.58 14.03 -1.32
N VAL A 390 -11.20 15.22 -1.33
CA VAL A 390 -12.43 15.50 -2.10
C VAL A 390 -12.17 15.35 -3.59
N PHE A 391 -11.08 15.92 -4.10
CA PHE A 391 -10.73 15.84 -5.52
C PHE A 391 -10.45 14.40 -5.94
N CYS A 392 -9.53 13.71 -5.26
CA CYS A 392 -9.11 12.35 -5.63
C CYS A 392 -10.29 11.37 -5.52
N ARG A 393 -11.11 11.47 -4.47
CA ARG A 393 -12.32 10.63 -4.36
C ARG A 393 -13.29 10.86 -5.50
N SER A 394 -13.56 12.11 -5.85
CA SER A 394 -14.47 12.47 -6.95
C SER A 394 -13.94 11.99 -8.30
N PHE A 395 -12.63 12.14 -8.52
CA PHE A 395 -11.94 11.63 -9.70
C PHE A 395 -12.07 10.11 -9.83
N LEU A 396 -11.80 9.35 -8.76
CA LEU A 396 -11.87 7.88 -8.79
C LEU A 396 -13.31 7.39 -8.98
N LEU A 397 -14.30 8.04 -8.34
CA LEU A 397 -15.72 7.75 -8.56
C LEU A 397 -16.14 7.98 -10.02
N GLN A 398 -15.66 9.06 -10.65
CA GLN A 398 -15.91 9.34 -12.05
C GLN A 398 -15.28 8.27 -12.97
N ARG A 399 -14.04 7.86 -12.69
CA ARG A 399 -13.36 6.78 -13.44
C ARG A 399 -14.09 5.46 -13.30
N ARG A 400 -14.60 5.13 -12.10
CA ARG A 400 -15.48 3.98 -11.85
C ARG A 400 -16.74 4.03 -12.71
N GLY A 401 -17.48 5.14 -12.65
CA GLY A 401 -18.73 5.31 -13.39
C GLY A 401 -18.58 5.33 -14.92
N THR A 402 -17.38 5.62 -15.42
CA THR A 402 -17.08 5.65 -16.86
C THR A 402 -16.30 4.43 -17.36
N ASN A 403 -16.03 3.46 -16.49
CA ASN A 403 -15.20 2.28 -16.77
C ASN A 403 -13.80 2.63 -17.31
N LYS A 404 -13.19 3.72 -16.82
CA LYS A 404 -11.87 4.23 -17.23
C LYS A 404 -10.84 4.08 -16.10
N MET A 405 -10.79 2.88 -15.51
CA MET A 405 -9.90 2.52 -14.39
C MET A 405 -8.53 1.98 -14.82
N LYS A 406 -8.25 1.87 -16.11
CA LYS A 406 -6.90 1.60 -16.61
C LYS A 406 -5.98 2.74 -16.18
N ASP A 407 -4.80 2.39 -15.69
CA ASP A 407 -3.78 3.35 -15.31
C ASP A 407 -2.76 3.52 -16.43
N LYS A 408 -2.22 4.74 -16.58
CA LYS A 408 -1.23 5.03 -17.60
C LYS A 408 0.14 4.45 -17.26
N TRP A 409 0.47 4.37 -15.98
CA TRP A 409 1.80 4.09 -15.46
C TRP A 409 1.94 2.64 -14.98
N ALA A 410 0.85 1.94 -14.73
CA ALA A 410 0.85 0.55 -14.29
C ALA A 410 -0.23 -0.29 -14.99
N ILE A 411 0.18 -1.43 -15.56
CA ILE A 411 -0.68 -2.58 -15.79
C ILE A 411 -0.61 -3.40 -14.50
N ALA A 412 -1.74 -3.76 -13.92
CA ALA A 412 -1.77 -4.59 -12.73
C ALA A 412 -3.01 -5.48 -12.77
N LYS A 413 -2.93 -6.65 -12.12
CA LYS A 413 -3.98 -7.67 -12.09
C LYS A 413 -5.39 -7.11 -11.84
N ASP A 414 -5.55 -6.26 -10.82
CA ASP A 414 -6.86 -5.75 -10.44
C ASP A 414 -6.83 -4.34 -9.83
N ILE A 415 -6.32 -3.35 -10.58
CA ILE A 415 -6.44 -1.93 -10.20
C ILE A 415 -7.91 -1.54 -9.91
N PRO A 416 -8.91 -1.92 -10.73
CA PRO A 416 -10.30 -1.59 -10.45
C PRO A 416 -10.76 -2.08 -9.06
N GLY A 417 -10.49 -3.34 -8.71
CA GLY A 417 -10.85 -3.89 -7.40
C GLY A 417 -10.11 -3.23 -6.24
N GLU A 418 -8.82 -2.89 -6.40
CA GLU A 418 -8.06 -2.14 -5.38
C GLU A 418 -8.68 -0.76 -5.10
N VAL A 419 -9.09 -0.06 -6.15
CA VAL A 419 -9.71 1.27 -6.08
C VAL A 419 -11.12 1.19 -5.50
N GLU A 420 -11.93 0.24 -5.99
CA GLU A 420 -13.31 0.04 -5.52
C GLU A 420 -13.34 -0.26 -4.02
N TYR A 421 -12.49 -1.17 -3.55
CA TYR A 421 -12.39 -1.49 -2.12
C TYR A 421 -12.09 -0.24 -1.28
N ALA A 422 -11.12 0.59 -1.67
CA ALA A 422 -10.75 1.77 -0.89
C ALA A 422 -11.81 2.89 -0.92
N ILE A 423 -12.61 3.00 -1.99
CA ILE A 423 -13.70 3.96 -2.07
C ILE A 423 -14.87 3.54 -1.16
N ASP A 424 -15.19 2.25 -1.18
CA ASP A 424 -16.36 1.71 -0.48
C ASP A 424 -16.07 1.53 1.02
N ILE A 425 -14.83 1.14 1.35
CA ILE A 425 -14.33 0.94 2.72
C ILE A 425 -13.19 1.94 3.00
N PRO A 426 -13.48 3.08 3.64
CA PRO A 426 -12.44 4.02 4.08
C PRO A 426 -11.47 3.35 5.05
N TRP A 427 -10.24 3.85 5.11
CA TRP A 427 -9.15 3.35 5.98
C TRP A 427 -9.60 3.20 7.44
N LYS A 428 -10.34 4.17 7.97
CA LYS A 428 -10.89 4.17 9.34
C LYS A 428 -11.87 3.02 9.63
N ALA A 429 -12.41 2.38 8.60
CA ALA A 429 -13.32 1.25 8.69
C ALA A 429 -12.73 -0.01 8.03
N SER A 430 -11.47 0.02 7.58
CA SER A 430 -10.83 -1.13 6.97
C SER A 430 -10.20 -2.01 8.06
N LEU A 431 -10.57 -3.29 8.07
CA LEU A 431 -10.01 -4.25 9.01
C LEU A 431 -8.81 -4.96 8.35
N PRO A 432 -7.64 -5.06 9.02
CA PRO A 432 -6.40 -5.53 8.41
C PRO A 432 -6.51 -6.86 7.66
N ARG A 433 -7.16 -7.88 8.24
CA ARG A 433 -7.30 -9.19 7.58
C ARG A 433 -8.34 -9.22 6.47
N ILE A 434 -9.32 -8.30 6.46
CA ILE A 434 -10.24 -8.14 5.34
C ILE A 434 -9.51 -7.50 4.16
N GLU A 435 -8.77 -6.41 4.39
CA GLU A 435 -7.94 -5.78 3.35
C GLU A 435 -6.94 -6.81 2.79
N THR A 436 -6.26 -7.55 3.67
CA THR A 436 -5.34 -8.63 3.27
C THR A 436 -6.05 -9.67 2.40
N ARG A 437 -7.24 -10.14 2.82
CA ARG A 437 -7.99 -11.16 2.08
C ARG A 437 -8.32 -10.69 0.67
N MET A 438 -8.78 -9.45 0.50
CA MET A 438 -9.05 -8.88 -0.82
C MET A 438 -7.75 -8.75 -1.62
N TYR A 439 -6.69 -8.27 -0.97
CA TYR A 439 -5.43 -7.98 -1.65
C TYR A 439 -4.68 -9.23 -2.12
N LEU A 440 -4.86 -10.37 -1.45
CA LEU A 440 -4.32 -11.66 -1.92
C LEU A 440 -4.86 -12.07 -3.30
N ASP A 441 -6.08 -11.66 -3.64
CA ASP A 441 -6.68 -11.91 -4.95
C ASP A 441 -6.31 -10.82 -5.97
N GLN A 442 -6.01 -9.61 -5.51
CA GLN A 442 -5.68 -8.45 -6.36
C GLN A 442 -4.20 -8.34 -6.70
N TYR A 443 -3.31 -8.84 -5.84
CA TYR A 443 -1.86 -8.76 -6.07
C TYR A 443 -1.44 -9.67 -7.23
N GLY A 444 -0.69 -9.10 -8.18
CA GLY A 444 -0.29 -9.78 -9.42
C GLY A 444 0.86 -10.79 -9.27
N GLY A 445 1.70 -10.68 -8.23
CA GLY A 445 2.92 -11.48 -8.12
C GLY A 445 3.95 -11.12 -9.19
N GLY A 446 4.80 -12.10 -9.55
CA GLY A 446 5.72 -12.03 -10.70
C GLY A 446 5.12 -12.63 -11.99
N GLY A 447 3.95 -13.26 -11.87
CA GLY A 447 3.21 -13.89 -12.95
C GLY A 447 3.54 -15.37 -13.10
N ASP A 448 2.52 -16.23 -13.04
CA ASP A 448 2.63 -17.57 -13.63
C ASP A 448 2.70 -17.41 -15.16
N LEU A 449 3.63 -18.14 -15.79
CA LEU A 449 3.96 -18.15 -17.23
C LEU A 449 2.79 -18.41 -18.19
N GLU A 450 1.60 -18.75 -17.69
CA GLU A 450 0.43 -19.10 -18.50
C GLU A 450 -0.68 -18.02 -18.47
N ASP A 451 -0.61 -17.04 -17.56
CA ASP A 451 -1.66 -16.01 -17.37
C ASP A 451 -1.07 -14.59 -17.39
N LEU A 452 -0.28 -14.30 -18.43
CA LEU A 452 0.52 -13.07 -18.62
C LEU A 452 -0.27 -11.74 -18.73
N HIS A 453 -1.59 -11.78 -18.66
CA HIS A 453 -2.42 -10.57 -18.62
C HIS A 453 -2.46 -9.88 -17.24
N HIS A 454 -1.77 -10.42 -16.22
CA HIS A 454 -2.01 -10.07 -14.80
C HIS A 454 -0.78 -9.56 -14.02
N ASN A 455 0.35 -9.26 -14.67
CA ASN A 455 1.53 -8.73 -13.98
C ASN A 455 1.31 -7.28 -13.51
N TRP A 456 2.04 -6.90 -12.46
CA TRP A 456 2.31 -5.49 -12.16
C TRP A 456 3.43 -5.01 -13.10
N LEU A 457 3.06 -4.52 -14.29
CA LEU A 457 3.99 -3.89 -15.23
C LEU A 457 3.94 -2.38 -15.05
N PHE A 458 5.07 -1.72 -14.78
CA PHE A 458 5.12 -0.27 -14.91
C PHE A 458 5.38 0.11 -16.37
N VAL A 459 4.56 0.98 -16.93
CA VAL A 459 4.85 1.73 -18.15
C VAL A 459 5.71 2.91 -17.71
N GLY A 460 7.03 2.73 -17.75
CA GLY A 460 7.98 3.79 -17.40
C GLY A 460 7.79 5.05 -18.24
N LEU A 461 8.44 6.14 -17.81
CA LEU A 461 8.58 7.38 -18.59
C LEU A 461 9.28 7.19 -19.96
N LYS A 462 9.73 5.97 -20.25
CA LYS A 462 10.02 5.41 -21.55
C LYS A 462 9.79 3.89 -21.54
N LEU A 463 9.00 3.42 -22.51
CA LEU A 463 9.38 2.32 -23.41
C LEU A 463 9.92 1.01 -22.82
N TYR A 464 9.43 0.59 -21.67
CA TYR A 464 9.75 -0.74 -21.17
C TYR A 464 8.74 -1.21 -20.15
N ILE A 465 8.68 -2.53 -20.01
CA ILE A 465 7.92 -3.25 -19.00
C ILE A 465 8.85 -3.43 -17.83
N LEU A 466 8.69 -2.54 -16.85
CA LEU A 466 9.55 -2.56 -15.68
C LEU A 466 9.09 -3.70 -14.77
N LEU A 467 9.88 -4.77 -14.71
CA LEU A 467 9.70 -5.83 -13.72
C LEU A 467 10.40 -5.41 -12.44
N MET A 468 9.61 -5.01 -11.45
CA MET A 468 10.09 -4.66 -10.11
C MET A 468 10.20 -5.93 -9.27
N THR A 469 11.32 -6.64 -9.41
CA THR A 469 11.53 -7.98 -8.84
C THR A 469 11.50 -8.00 -7.32
N LEU A 470 11.81 -6.88 -6.66
CA LEU A 470 11.81 -6.82 -5.20
C LEU A 470 10.39 -6.96 -4.62
N PHE A 471 9.42 -6.24 -5.14
CA PHE A 471 8.08 -6.12 -4.53
C PHE A 471 6.93 -6.64 -5.40
N CYS A 472 7.19 -7.00 -6.66
CA CYS A 472 6.27 -7.71 -7.55
C CYS A 472 6.85 -9.09 -7.85
N ASN A 473 6.63 -10.04 -6.95
CA ASN A 473 7.14 -11.41 -7.10
C ASN A 473 6.23 -12.45 -6.44
N ASP A 474 6.32 -13.69 -6.92
CA ASP A 474 5.50 -14.78 -6.40
C ASP A 474 5.93 -15.25 -5.02
N LEU A 475 7.16 -14.96 -4.59
CA LEU A 475 7.63 -15.33 -3.26
C LEU A 475 6.82 -14.59 -2.18
N TYR A 476 6.52 -13.30 -2.39
CA TYR A 476 5.66 -12.49 -1.52
C TYR A 476 4.26 -13.08 -1.47
N LEU A 477 3.67 -13.40 -2.62
CA LEU A 477 2.32 -13.98 -2.69
C LEU A 477 2.25 -15.38 -2.06
N LYS A 478 3.24 -16.23 -2.29
CA LYS A 478 3.33 -17.58 -1.70
C LYS A 478 3.47 -17.51 -0.19
N ALA A 479 4.37 -16.65 0.32
CA ALA A 479 4.52 -16.41 1.75
C ALA A 479 3.22 -15.89 2.38
N ALA A 480 2.57 -14.91 1.76
CA ALA A 480 1.32 -14.32 2.25
C ALA A 480 0.15 -15.31 2.25
N LYS A 481 0.00 -16.13 1.19
CA LYS A 481 -1.01 -17.20 1.13
C LYS A 481 -0.78 -18.25 2.21
N ALA A 482 0.48 -18.65 2.44
CA ALA A 482 0.82 -19.61 3.49
C ALA A 482 0.53 -19.05 4.89
N ASP A 483 0.94 -17.79 5.15
CA ASP A 483 0.68 -17.06 6.40
C ASP A 483 -0.83 -16.95 6.68
N PHE A 484 -1.60 -16.51 5.69
CA PHE A 484 -3.04 -16.36 5.80
C PHE A 484 -3.76 -17.70 5.99
N SER A 485 -3.29 -18.76 5.34
CA SER A 485 -3.84 -20.12 5.51
C SER A 485 -3.60 -20.66 6.92
N ASN A 486 -2.42 -20.40 7.50
CA ASN A 486 -2.12 -20.74 8.89
C ASN A 486 -3.02 -19.98 9.87
N PHE A 487 -3.15 -18.67 9.68
CA PHE A 487 -4.08 -17.83 10.44
C PHE A 487 -5.51 -18.35 10.36
N GLN A 488 -6.02 -18.67 9.17
CA GLN A 488 -7.38 -19.16 8.98
C GLN A 488 -7.59 -20.53 9.66
N ARG A 489 -6.59 -21.41 9.61
CA ARG A 489 -6.63 -22.71 10.29
C ARG A 489 -6.73 -22.54 11.80
N ASP A 490 -5.89 -21.69 12.39
CA ASP A 490 -5.89 -21.48 13.84
C ASP A 490 -7.16 -20.75 14.27
N SER A 491 -7.65 -19.81 13.47
CA SER A 491 -8.92 -19.12 13.70
C SER A 491 -10.12 -20.07 13.76
N ARG A 492 -10.15 -21.09 12.89
CA ARG A 492 -11.20 -22.13 12.92
C ARG A 492 -11.15 -22.97 14.19
N LEU A 493 -9.97 -23.24 14.74
CA LEU A 493 -9.84 -24.00 15.98
C LEU A 493 -10.34 -23.17 17.17
N GLU A 494 -9.94 -21.91 17.23
CA GLU A 494 -10.36 -20.98 18.29
C GLU A 494 -11.86 -20.71 18.26
N LEU A 495 -12.45 -20.52 17.08
CA LEU A 495 -13.89 -20.36 16.93
C LEU A 495 -14.66 -21.62 17.40
N ASN A 496 -14.14 -22.81 17.11
CA ASN A 496 -14.73 -24.06 17.63
C ASN A 496 -14.60 -24.18 19.15
N ASP A 497 -13.54 -23.64 19.76
CA ASP A 497 -13.37 -23.57 21.21
C ASP A 497 -14.40 -22.59 21.82
N LEU A 498 -14.55 -21.40 21.24
CA LEU A 498 -15.52 -20.38 21.65
C LEU A 498 -16.96 -20.91 21.58
N ASN A 499 -17.31 -21.61 20.50
CA ASN A 499 -18.64 -22.17 20.29
C ASN A 499 -18.98 -23.23 21.34
N ARG A 500 -18.04 -24.17 21.58
CA ARG A 500 -18.20 -25.17 22.64
C ARG A 500 -18.34 -24.53 24.01
N TRP A 501 -17.57 -23.47 24.28
CA TRP A 501 -17.69 -22.72 25.53
C TRP A 501 -19.05 -22.02 25.65
N PHE A 502 -19.56 -21.41 24.58
CA PHE A 502 -20.85 -20.72 24.55
C PHE A 502 -22.01 -21.64 24.96
N PHE A 503 -22.10 -22.82 24.31
CA PHE A 503 -23.14 -23.80 24.62
C PHE A 503 -22.96 -24.46 25.99
N ARG A 504 -21.72 -24.78 26.38
CA ARG A 504 -21.42 -25.38 27.69
C ARG A 504 -21.89 -24.49 28.84
N ASN A 505 -21.81 -23.17 28.68
CA ASN A 505 -22.26 -22.20 29.70
C ASN A 505 -23.74 -21.82 29.58
N ASN A 506 -24.49 -22.40 28.64
CA ASN A 506 -25.92 -22.13 28.40
C ASN A 506 -26.22 -20.63 28.18
N LEU A 507 -25.34 -19.89 27.50
CA LEU A 507 -25.48 -18.44 27.33
C LEU A 507 -26.76 -18.05 26.57
N GLU A 508 -27.29 -18.94 25.74
CA GLU A 508 -28.58 -18.76 25.05
C GLU A 508 -29.75 -18.49 26.01
N LYS A 509 -29.76 -19.12 27.19
CA LYS A 509 -30.82 -18.92 28.20
C LYS A 509 -30.86 -17.47 28.71
N TYR A 510 -29.72 -16.80 28.65
CA TYR A 510 -29.54 -15.43 29.13
C TYR A 510 -29.66 -14.40 28.00
N GLY A 511 -30.00 -14.82 26.78
CA GLY A 511 -30.17 -13.93 25.64
C GLY A 511 -28.95 -13.84 24.71
N GLY A 512 -27.93 -14.68 24.92
CA GLY A 512 -26.83 -14.82 23.97
C GLY A 512 -27.31 -15.37 22.63
N ASN A 513 -26.69 -14.91 21.54
CA ASN A 513 -27.03 -15.32 20.17
C ASN A 513 -25.79 -15.93 19.47
N PRO A 514 -25.86 -17.20 19.00
CA PRO A 514 -24.74 -17.85 18.28
C PRO A 514 -24.21 -17.07 17.06
N LYS A 515 -25.07 -16.30 16.37
CA LYS A 515 -24.62 -15.45 15.25
C LYS A 515 -23.75 -14.28 15.71
N ARG A 516 -24.08 -13.70 16.87
CA ARG A 516 -23.31 -12.60 17.47
C ARG A 516 -21.98 -13.10 18.03
N GLU A 517 -21.92 -14.34 18.50
CA GLU A 517 -20.68 -15.02 18.88
C GLU A 517 -19.70 -15.10 17.70
N LEU A 518 -20.17 -15.61 16.57
CA LEU A 518 -19.38 -15.69 15.35
C LEU A 518 -18.91 -14.30 14.88
N THR A 519 -19.81 -13.32 14.94
CA THR A 519 -19.49 -11.92 14.60
C THR A 519 -18.41 -11.38 15.54
N ALA A 520 -18.52 -11.57 16.86
CA ALA A 520 -17.55 -11.10 17.82
C ALA A 520 -16.16 -11.68 17.58
N TYR A 521 -16.07 -12.98 17.27
CA TYR A 521 -14.80 -13.62 16.96
C TYR A 521 -14.22 -13.12 15.62
N PHE A 522 -15.04 -13.03 14.58
CA PHE A 522 -14.61 -12.49 13.28
C PHE A 522 -14.03 -11.08 13.42
N LEU A 523 -14.74 -10.20 14.11
CA LEU A 523 -14.33 -8.82 14.36
C LEU A 523 -13.02 -8.73 15.17
N ALA A 524 -12.82 -9.61 16.16
CA ALA A 524 -11.59 -9.67 16.93
C ALA A 524 -10.40 -10.15 16.07
N SER A 525 -10.55 -11.32 15.44
CA SER A 525 -9.52 -11.94 14.60
C SER A 525 -9.17 -11.14 13.33
N ALA A 526 -10.10 -10.30 12.85
CA ALA A 526 -9.85 -9.42 11.72
C ALA A 526 -8.86 -8.28 12.03
N ASN A 527 -8.71 -7.92 13.31
CA ASN A 527 -7.82 -6.87 13.80
C ASN A 527 -6.56 -7.42 14.48
N ILE A 528 -6.72 -8.46 15.31
CA ILE A 528 -5.64 -9.10 16.06
C ILE A 528 -5.51 -10.52 15.53
N PHE A 529 -4.41 -10.79 14.84
CA PHE A 529 -4.22 -12.02 14.09
C PHE A 529 -2.87 -12.69 14.36
N GLU A 530 -2.07 -12.07 15.21
CA GLU A 530 -0.91 -12.64 15.82
C GLU A 530 -1.33 -13.80 16.74
N PRO A 531 -0.49 -14.84 16.92
CA PRO A 531 -0.80 -16.02 17.72
C PRO A 531 -0.91 -15.76 19.25
N GLU A 532 -1.11 -14.50 19.65
CA GLU A 532 -1.42 -14.10 21.03
C GLU A 532 -2.90 -14.34 21.34
N ARG A 533 -3.20 -14.71 22.59
CA ARG A 533 -4.57 -15.01 23.05
C ARG A 533 -5.49 -13.79 23.16
N ALA A 534 -5.10 -12.65 22.61
CA ALA A 534 -5.85 -11.40 22.69
C ALA A 534 -7.10 -11.39 21.81
N ALA A 535 -7.07 -12.03 20.64
CA ALA A 535 -8.26 -12.19 19.81
C ALA A 535 -9.33 -13.05 20.50
N GLU A 536 -8.93 -14.19 21.09
CA GLU A 536 -9.80 -15.02 21.92
C GLU A 536 -10.37 -14.19 23.08
N GLY A 537 -9.51 -13.51 23.84
CA GLY A 537 -9.87 -12.70 25.00
C GLY A 537 -10.87 -11.59 24.69
N TRP A 538 -10.67 -10.90 23.55
CA TRP A 538 -11.65 -9.96 23.00
C TRP A 538 -12.98 -10.67 22.76
N ALA A 539 -12.99 -11.76 21.97
CA ALA A 539 -14.21 -12.45 21.57
C ALA A 539 -15.03 -12.93 22.79
N TYR A 540 -14.39 -13.56 23.78
CA TYR A 540 -15.05 -13.97 25.03
C TYR A 540 -15.66 -12.76 25.76
N THR A 541 -14.92 -11.66 25.87
CA THR A 541 -15.38 -10.44 26.55
C THR A 541 -16.59 -9.83 25.83
N ALA A 542 -16.53 -9.72 24.50
CA ALA A 542 -17.62 -9.20 23.68
C ALA A 542 -18.90 -10.05 23.79
N VAL A 543 -18.77 -11.38 23.73
CA VAL A 543 -19.91 -12.31 23.85
C VAL A 543 -20.57 -12.21 25.23
N LEU A 544 -19.77 -12.13 26.30
CA LEU A 544 -20.30 -11.96 27.65
C LEU A 544 -20.98 -10.60 27.81
N ALA A 545 -20.36 -9.52 27.34
CA ALA A 545 -20.92 -8.18 27.43
C ALA A 545 -22.25 -8.09 26.67
N ASP A 546 -22.35 -8.65 25.48
CA ASP A 546 -23.60 -8.71 24.70
C ASP A 546 -24.69 -9.56 25.38
N THR A 547 -24.31 -10.71 25.96
CA THR A 547 -25.24 -11.58 26.68
C THR A 547 -25.80 -10.89 27.93
N VAL A 548 -24.93 -10.27 28.73
CA VAL A 548 -25.34 -9.51 29.93
C VAL A 548 -26.20 -8.31 29.55
N SER A 549 -25.81 -7.57 28.51
CA SER A 549 -26.58 -6.44 27.99
C SER A 549 -27.99 -6.87 27.55
N SER A 550 -28.09 -7.97 26.82
CA SER A 550 -29.36 -8.54 26.36
C SER A 550 -30.22 -8.99 27.54
N TYR A 551 -29.61 -9.62 28.54
CA TYR A 551 -30.30 -10.00 29.77
C TYR A 551 -30.85 -8.78 30.51
N PHE A 552 -30.03 -7.75 30.75
CA PHE A 552 -30.43 -6.52 31.43
C PHE A 552 -31.53 -5.78 30.68
N ARG A 553 -31.42 -5.64 29.35
CA ARG A 553 -32.51 -5.06 28.54
C ARG A 553 -33.82 -5.84 28.70
N ARG A 554 -33.76 -7.18 28.73
CA ARG A 554 -34.93 -8.05 28.93
C ARG A 554 -35.57 -7.88 30.31
N ILE A 555 -34.76 -7.70 31.36
CA ILE A 555 -35.26 -7.58 32.74
C ILE A 555 -35.57 -6.14 33.15
N GLY A 556 -35.34 -5.15 32.28
CA GLY A 556 -35.61 -3.73 32.56
C GLY A 556 -34.51 -3.04 33.38
N GLY A 557 -33.25 -3.46 33.17
CA GLY A 557 -32.07 -2.97 33.91
C GLY A 557 -31.70 -3.85 35.11
N PRO A 558 -30.56 -3.56 35.78
CA PRO A 558 -30.22 -4.23 37.02
C PRO A 558 -31.28 -3.92 38.09
N LYS A 559 -32.09 -4.92 38.46
CA LYS A 559 -33.27 -4.74 39.33
C LYS A 559 -32.97 -4.33 40.78
N ASN A 560 -31.73 -4.48 41.27
CA ASN A 560 -31.36 -4.31 42.68
C ASN A 560 -30.02 -3.57 42.88
N SER A 561 -29.84 -2.99 44.07
CA SER A 561 -28.75 -2.08 44.51
C SER A 561 -27.34 -2.53 44.11
N THR A 562 -26.47 -1.54 43.90
CA THR A 562 -25.01 -1.65 43.71
C THR A 562 -24.35 -2.70 44.60
N GLU A 563 -24.86 -2.93 45.81
CA GLU A 563 -24.41 -3.92 46.79
C GLU A 563 -24.45 -5.38 46.27
N ASN A 564 -25.49 -5.79 45.53
CA ASN A 564 -25.58 -7.17 45.00
C ASN A 564 -24.58 -7.41 43.85
N LEU A 565 -24.28 -6.35 43.10
CA LEU A 565 -23.25 -6.35 42.07
C LEU A 565 -21.87 -6.40 42.72
N GLU A 566 -21.64 -5.65 43.79
CA GLU A 566 -20.40 -5.70 44.58
C GLU A 566 -20.18 -7.09 45.18
N GLU A 567 -21.20 -7.68 45.83
CA GLU A 567 -21.13 -9.05 46.36
C GLU A 567 -20.81 -10.08 45.27
N LEU A 568 -21.46 -9.99 44.09
CA LEU A 568 -21.20 -10.90 42.98
C LEU A 568 -19.77 -10.76 42.42
N ILE A 569 -19.23 -9.54 42.45
CA ILE A 569 -17.87 -9.24 42.01
C ILE A 569 -16.83 -9.68 43.08
N ASP A 570 -17.20 -9.73 44.37
CA ASP A 570 -16.36 -10.20 45.49
C ASP A 570 -16.31 -11.75 45.65
N LEU A 571 -17.26 -12.49 45.07
CA LEU A 571 -17.37 -13.95 45.21
C LEU A 571 -16.25 -14.77 44.53
N ILE A 572 -15.34 -14.16 43.76
CA ILE A 572 -14.33 -14.88 42.97
C ILE A 572 -12.89 -14.57 43.43
N PRO A 573 -12.16 -15.53 44.05
CA PRO A 573 -10.84 -15.30 44.65
C PRO A 573 -9.70 -15.36 43.63
N PHE A 574 -8.74 -14.40 43.66
CA PHE A 574 -7.85 -14.17 42.51
C PHE A 574 -6.51 -13.43 42.75
N ASP A 575 -5.60 -13.55 41.77
CA ASP A 575 -4.23 -13.03 41.68
C ASP A 575 -4.15 -11.63 40.99
N ALA A 576 -2.96 -11.03 40.89
CA ALA A 576 -2.81 -9.62 40.48
C ALA A 576 -3.33 -9.30 39.06
N THR A 577 -3.19 -10.21 38.09
CA THR A 577 -3.67 -10.03 36.70
C THR A 577 -5.19 -10.19 36.60
N SER A 578 -5.78 -11.07 37.40
CA SER A 578 -7.24 -11.20 37.49
C SER A 578 -7.91 -10.06 38.27
N GLY A 579 -7.16 -9.34 39.10
CA GLY A 579 -7.60 -8.10 39.75
C GLY A 579 -7.93 -6.95 38.77
N SER A 580 -7.10 -6.76 37.74
CA SER A 580 -7.30 -5.67 36.76
C SER A 580 -8.49 -5.93 35.83
N LEU A 581 -8.67 -7.18 35.39
CA LEU A 581 -9.82 -7.59 34.59
C LEU A 581 -11.13 -7.43 35.38
N ARG A 582 -11.11 -7.78 36.67
CA ARG A 582 -12.24 -7.58 37.58
C ARG A 582 -12.63 -6.11 37.68
N GLU A 583 -11.67 -5.22 37.83
CA GLU A 583 -11.93 -3.78 37.91
C GLU A 583 -12.53 -3.24 36.59
N ALA A 584 -12.02 -3.69 35.44
CA ALA A 584 -12.60 -3.32 34.15
C ALA A 584 -14.07 -3.76 34.01
N TRP A 585 -14.38 -5.01 34.39
CA TRP A 585 -15.76 -5.52 34.41
C TRP A 585 -16.64 -4.82 35.43
N LYS A 586 -16.10 -4.50 36.62
CA LYS A 586 -16.81 -3.74 37.66
C LYS A 586 -17.21 -2.38 37.13
N GLN A 587 -16.28 -1.62 36.55
CA GLN A 587 -16.57 -0.30 35.99
C GLN A 587 -17.63 -0.36 34.89
N TRP A 588 -17.53 -1.34 33.99
CA TRP A 588 -18.55 -1.56 32.95
C TRP A 588 -19.93 -1.90 33.53
N LEU A 589 -20.02 -2.79 34.52
CA LEU A 589 -21.29 -3.14 35.17
C LEU A 589 -21.89 -1.96 35.94
N MET A 590 -21.07 -1.11 36.54
CA MET A 590 -21.53 0.11 37.22
C MET A 590 -22.01 1.17 36.24
N SER A 591 -21.54 1.18 34.99
CA SER A 591 -22.11 2.07 33.95
C SER A 591 -23.58 1.76 33.66
N TRP A 592 -23.98 0.47 33.73
CA TRP A 592 -25.36 0.04 33.55
C TRP A 592 -26.29 0.49 34.66
N THR A 593 -25.81 0.61 35.91
CA THR A 593 -26.62 1.10 37.02
C THR A 593 -26.83 2.61 36.94
N ALA A 594 -25.85 3.36 36.43
CA ALA A 594 -25.93 4.80 36.25
C ALA A 594 -26.85 5.23 35.08
N LYS A 595 -26.87 4.44 34.00
CA LYS A 595 -27.51 4.77 32.71
C LYS A 595 -28.95 4.25 32.55
N GLY A 596 -29.38 3.28 33.36
CA GLY A 596 -30.70 2.66 33.25
C GLY A 596 -30.87 1.82 31.97
N SER A 597 -32.07 1.27 31.73
CA SER A 597 -32.32 0.30 30.63
C SER A 597 -32.38 0.89 29.21
N HIS A 598 -32.38 2.23 29.07
CA HIS A 598 -32.66 2.92 27.82
C HIS A 598 -31.49 3.75 27.25
N GLU A 599 -30.40 3.92 27.99
CA GLU A 599 -29.21 4.63 27.50
C GLU A 599 -28.16 3.67 26.89
N LEU A 600 -27.33 4.22 26.01
CA LEU A 600 -26.30 3.50 25.25
C LEU A 600 -25.07 3.22 26.13
N VAL A 601 -24.67 1.95 26.18
CA VAL A 601 -23.50 1.42 26.91
C VAL A 601 -22.35 1.05 25.97
N GLU A 602 -22.49 1.33 24.68
CA GLU A 602 -21.57 0.90 23.63
C GLU A 602 -20.19 1.58 23.79
N GLY A 603 -20.14 2.81 24.32
CA GLY A 603 -18.88 3.46 24.69
C GLY A 603 -18.16 2.76 25.84
N ASP A 604 -18.88 2.43 26.93
CA ASP A 604 -18.29 1.71 28.06
C ASP A 604 -17.88 0.28 27.66
N THR A 605 -18.66 -0.34 26.75
CA THR A 605 -18.34 -1.65 26.20
C THR A 605 -17.06 -1.60 25.36
N ALA A 606 -16.85 -0.54 24.58
CA ALA A 606 -15.59 -0.34 23.86
C ALA A 606 -14.40 -0.24 24.83
N LEU A 607 -14.55 0.48 25.95
CA LEU A 607 -13.50 0.57 26.97
C LEU A 607 -13.21 -0.78 27.65
N LEU A 608 -14.26 -1.55 27.96
CA LEU A 608 -14.11 -2.91 28.48
C LEU A 608 -13.30 -3.77 27.51
N LEU A 609 -13.57 -3.68 26.20
CA LEU A 609 -12.85 -4.43 25.16
C LEU A 609 -11.38 -4.00 25.07
N VAL A 610 -11.10 -2.69 25.05
CA VAL A 610 -9.72 -2.18 25.03
C VAL A 610 -8.92 -2.74 26.21
N ARG A 611 -9.46 -2.64 27.42
CA ARG A 611 -8.78 -3.12 28.63
C ARG A 611 -8.62 -4.63 28.62
N ALA A 612 -9.62 -5.38 28.18
CA ALA A 612 -9.53 -6.82 28.03
C ALA A 612 -8.40 -7.20 27.06
N ILE A 613 -8.32 -6.57 25.88
CA ILE A 613 -7.26 -6.82 24.89
C ILE A 613 -5.88 -6.57 25.51
N GLU A 614 -5.68 -5.45 26.18
CA GLU A 614 -4.40 -5.13 26.83
C GLU A 614 -4.01 -6.14 27.92
N ILE A 615 -4.98 -6.66 28.67
CA ILE A 615 -4.76 -7.70 29.68
C ILE A 615 -4.42 -9.04 29.02
N PHE A 616 -5.18 -9.46 28.02
CA PHE A 616 -4.99 -10.76 27.36
C PHE A 616 -3.71 -10.82 26.51
N SER A 617 -3.24 -9.67 26.00
CA SER A 617 -1.91 -9.54 25.39
C SER A 617 -0.76 -9.43 26.40
N GLY A 618 -1.05 -9.37 27.71
CA GLY A 618 -0.01 -9.21 28.74
C GLY A 618 0.63 -7.82 28.78
N ARG A 619 0.06 -6.82 28.09
CA ARG A 619 0.59 -5.44 28.00
C ARG A 619 0.11 -4.53 29.12
N HIS A 620 -0.95 -4.89 29.83
CA HIS A 620 -1.62 -4.06 30.85
C HIS A 620 -0.66 -3.34 31.83
N VAL A 621 0.28 -4.07 32.45
CA VAL A 621 1.23 -3.48 33.43
C VAL A 621 2.19 -2.50 32.76
N SER A 622 2.62 -2.79 31.54
CA SER A 622 3.51 -1.89 30.79
C SER A 622 2.79 -0.64 30.27
N THR A 623 1.48 -0.69 30.04
CA THR A 623 0.70 0.44 29.50
C THR A 623 0.41 1.47 30.59
N GLU A 624 0.03 1.03 31.80
CA GLU A 624 -0.22 1.91 32.95
C GLU A 624 1.06 2.61 33.45
N GLU A 625 2.23 1.97 33.34
CA GLU A 625 3.51 2.55 33.76
C GLU A 625 4.14 3.49 32.71
N LYS A 626 3.87 3.28 31.41
CA LYS A 626 4.53 4.03 30.31
C LYS A 626 3.72 5.22 29.79
N LEU A 627 2.39 5.18 29.82
CA LEU A 627 1.57 6.34 29.42
C LEU A 627 1.40 7.29 30.60
N ASN A 628 1.43 8.60 30.34
CA ASN A 628 0.93 9.52 31.35
C ASN A 628 -0.58 9.24 31.53
N LEU A 629 -1.04 9.10 32.79
CA LEU A 629 -2.44 8.87 33.15
C LEU A 629 -3.41 9.79 32.38
N TRP A 630 -2.99 11.03 32.11
CA TRP A 630 -3.77 11.97 31.31
C TRP A 630 -3.91 11.57 29.84
N GLU A 631 -2.82 11.16 29.17
CA GLU A 631 -2.84 10.75 27.76
C GLU A 631 -3.74 9.52 27.56
N TYR A 632 -3.63 8.52 28.44
CA TYR A 632 -4.49 7.32 28.40
C TYR A 632 -5.96 7.66 28.63
N SER A 633 -6.27 8.52 29.61
CA SER A 633 -7.65 8.95 29.88
C SER A 633 -8.28 9.69 28.69
N GLN A 634 -7.50 10.48 27.94
CA GLN A 634 -7.98 11.12 26.71
C GLN A 634 -8.34 10.10 25.62
N LEU A 635 -7.53 9.06 25.45
CA LEU A 635 -7.83 7.96 24.50
C LEU A 635 -9.12 7.24 24.89
N GLU A 636 -9.32 6.93 26.18
CA GLU A 636 -10.56 6.33 26.67
C GLU A 636 -11.78 7.23 26.39
N GLN A 637 -11.68 8.53 26.68
CA GLN A 637 -12.77 9.48 26.44
C GLN A 637 -13.17 9.55 24.96
N LEU A 638 -12.17 9.63 24.07
CA LEU A 638 -12.40 9.68 22.63
C LEU A 638 -13.03 8.38 22.12
N THR A 639 -12.45 7.22 22.46
CA THR A 639 -12.99 5.92 22.02
C THR A 639 -14.42 5.70 22.51
N SER A 640 -14.71 6.01 23.78
CA SER A 640 -16.06 5.89 24.33
C SER A 640 -17.05 6.83 23.62
N SER A 641 -16.66 8.09 23.39
CA SER A 641 -17.49 9.08 22.69
C SER A 641 -17.81 8.65 21.25
N ILE A 642 -16.79 8.23 20.49
CA ILE A 642 -16.94 7.80 19.11
C ILE A 642 -17.88 6.59 19.02
N CYS A 643 -17.65 5.56 19.83
CA CYS A 643 -18.49 4.36 19.84
C CYS A 643 -19.95 4.67 20.26
N CYS A 644 -20.16 5.60 21.18
CA CYS A 644 -21.51 6.08 21.52
C CYS A 644 -22.19 6.78 20.32
N LYS A 645 -21.48 7.68 19.63
CA LYS A 645 -22.03 8.43 18.49
C LYS A 645 -22.32 7.54 17.29
N LEU A 646 -21.45 6.58 17.00
CA LEU A 646 -21.69 5.55 15.98
C LEU A 646 -22.98 4.76 16.29
N SER A 647 -23.17 4.34 17.54
CA SER A 647 -24.39 3.62 17.93
C SER A 647 -25.65 4.50 17.82
N ARG A 648 -25.57 5.79 18.20
CA ARG A 648 -26.65 6.76 17.99
C ARG A 648 -26.99 6.94 16.51
N ARG A 649 -25.97 7.01 15.66
CA ARG A 649 -26.13 7.16 14.21
C ARG A 649 -26.92 6.00 13.59
N VAL A 650 -26.64 4.76 13.99
CA VAL A 650 -27.41 3.58 13.53
C VAL A 650 -28.85 3.64 14.01
N LEU A 651 -29.09 4.03 15.26
CA LEU A 651 -30.45 4.19 15.78
C LEU A 651 -31.23 5.30 15.04
N ALA A 652 -30.60 6.45 14.81
CA ALA A 652 -31.20 7.56 14.07
C ALA A 652 -31.59 7.13 12.64
N GLN A 653 -30.72 6.38 11.97
CA GLN A 653 -30.99 5.84 10.63
C GLN A 653 -32.15 4.83 10.64
N ASN A 654 -32.21 3.93 11.63
CA ASN A 654 -33.28 2.94 11.75
C ASN A 654 -34.63 3.56 12.15
N ASN A 655 -34.62 4.65 12.91
CA ASN A 655 -35.82 5.35 13.37
C ASN A 655 -36.33 6.39 12.35
N GLY A 656 -35.64 6.58 11.22
CA GLY A 656 -36.03 7.54 10.18
C GLY A 656 -35.86 9.01 10.61
N GLU A 657 -34.88 9.31 11.46
CA GLU A 657 -34.55 10.70 11.85
C GLU A 657 -34.04 11.53 10.65
N SER A 658 -34.00 12.86 10.80
CA SER A 658 -33.61 13.77 9.72
C SER A 658 -32.17 13.57 9.24
N LEU A 659 -31.94 13.74 7.94
CA LEU A 659 -30.62 13.65 7.29
C LEU A 659 -29.59 14.55 7.99
N ASP A 660 -29.98 15.78 8.34
CA ASP A 660 -29.12 16.76 9.01
C ASP A 660 -28.55 16.26 10.35
N ASN A 661 -29.32 15.46 11.11
CA ASN A 661 -28.88 14.90 12.39
C ASN A 661 -27.85 13.78 12.18
N VAL A 662 -28.02 12.97 11.13
CA VAL A 662 -27.07 11.90 10.77
C VAL A 662 -25.77 12.50 10.24
N GLU A 663 -25.85 13.54 9.40
CA GLU A 663 -24.68 14.25 8.88
C GLU A 663 -23.87 14.94 9.99
N ASP A 664 -24.53 15.54 10.99
CA ASP A 664 -23.84 16.13 12.14
C ASP A 664 -23.13 15.07 12.99
N LEU A 665 -23.76 13.92 13.25
CA LEU A 665 -23.11 12.79 13.93
C LEU A 665 -21.90 12.26 13.16
N ASP A 666 -22.02 12.10 11.84
CA ASP A 666 -20.92 11.65 10.97
C ASP A 666 -19.75 12.64 11.01
N ARG A 667 -20.02 13.95 11.00
CA ARG A 667 -19.00 14.99 11.16
C ARG A 667 -18.31 14.94 12.52
N GLN A 668 -19.07 14.78 13.60
CA GLN A 668 -18.51 14.69 14.95
C GLN A 668 -17.63 13.45 15.13
N VAL A 669 -18.09 12.29 14.63
CA VAL A 669 -17.31 11.05 14.62
C VAL A 669 -16.01 11.26 13.87
N ASP A 670 -16.07 11.86 12.68
CA ASP A 670 -14.87 12.07 11.87
C ASP A 670 -13.84 12.97 12.58
N LEU A 671 -14.27 14.05 13.23
CA LEU A 671 -13.41 14.94 14.02
C LEU A 671 -12.72 14.21 15.19
N GLU A 672 -13.49 13.46 15.99
CA GLU A 672 -12.94 12.71 17.12
C GLU A 672 -12.04 11.57 16.68
N THR A 673 -12.34 10.91 15.55
CA THR A 673 -11.46 9.89 14.98
C THR A 673 -10.13 10.50 14.53
N ARG A 674 -10.13 11.70 13.93
CA ARG A 674 -8.88 12.39 13.56
C ARG A 674 -8.03 12.67 14.79
N GLU A 675 -8.64 13.18 15.86
CA GLU A 675 -7.97 13.42 17.15
C GLU A 675 -7.43 12.12 17.75
N LEU A 676 -8.23 11.05 17.78
CA LEU A 676 -7.79 9.74 18.26
C LEU A 676 -6.58 9.23 17.45
N THR A 677 -6.66 9.31 16.12
CA THR A 677 -5.58 8.86 15.23
C THR A 677 -4.30 9.68 15.43
N TRP A 678 -4.43 11.01 15.57
CA TRP A 678 -3.30 11.89 15.85
C TRP A 678 -2.64 11.54 17.19
N ARG A 679 -3.43 11.32 18.25
CA ARG A 679 -2.89 10.92 19.56
C ARG A 679 -2.17 9.58 19.49
N VAL A 680 -2.74 8.62 18.77
CA VAL A 680 -2.18 7.29 18.59
C VAL A 680 -0.84 7.33 17.86
N LEU A 681 -0.73 8.13 16.80
CA LEU A 681 0.44 8.14 15.92
C LEU A 681 1.52 9.16 16.31
N GLN A 682 1.16 10.30 16.91
CA GLN A 682 2.08 11.41 17.17
C GLN A 682 1.95 12.07 18.56
N GLY A 683 0.81 11.92 19.24
CA GLY A 683 0.53 12.68 20.48
C GLY A 683 1.08 12.10 21.77
N CYS A 684 1.47 10.82 21.82
CA CYS A 684 1.95 10.17 23.05
C CYS A 684 3.47 10.27 23.20
N SER A 685 3.93 11.04 24.19
CA SER A 685 5.33 11.48 24.35
C SER A 685 6.31 10.41 24.86
N ALA A 686 5.82 9.26 25.35
CA ALA A 686 6.62 8.29 26.09
C ALA A 686 6.93 6.97 25.36
N ILE A 687 6.49 6.77 24.10
CA ILE A 687 6.30 5.41 23.59
C ILE A 687 6.89 5.20 22.18
N ASN A 688 7.82 4.24 22.10
CA ASN A 688 8.42 3.71 20.88
C ASN A 688 7.39 3.39 19.79
N ARG A 689 7.82 3.54 18.53
CA ARG A 689 7.17 3.22 17.24
C ARG A 689 6.56 1.80 17.11
N GLU A 690 6.74 0.93 18.12
CA GLU A 690 6.38 -0.50 18.08
C GLU A 690 5.25 -0.89 19.06
N ASN A 691 4.67 0.05 19.81
CA ASN A 691 3.80 -0.33 20.93
C ASN A 691 2.32 -0.51 20.51
N THR A 692 1.93 -1.78 20.34
CA THR A 692 0.59 -2.29 20.00
C THR A 692 -0.55 -1.82 20.94
N SER A 693 -0.24 -1.33 22.14
CA SER A 693 -1.22 -0.89 23.13
C SER A 693 -2.08 0.31 22.71
N VAL A 694 -1.49 1.26 22.00
CA VAL A 694 -2.20 2.47 21.55
C VAL A 694 -3.01 2.16 20.27
N ALA A 695 -2.52 1.20 19.47
CA ALA A 695 -3.23 0.67 18.31
C ALA A 695 -4.54 -0.05 18.70
N THR A 696 -4.62 -0.63 19.90
CA THR A 696 -5.84 -1.28 20.43
C THR A 696 -7.06 -0.36 20.41
N PHE A 697 -6.90 0.93 20.75
CA PHE A 697 -7.99 1.91 20.74
C PHE A 697 -8.52 2.13 19.31
N THR A 698 -7.62 2.25 18.35
CA THR A 698 -7.97 2.37 16.93
C THR A 698 -8.62 1.09 16.41
N MET A 699 -8.13 -0.10 16.79
CA MET A 699 -8.74 -1.40 16.40
C MET A 699 -10.19 -1.52 16.86
N VAL A 700 -10.47 -1.21 18.13
CA VAL A 700 -11.84 -1.27 18.69
C VAL A 700 -12.76 -0.27 18.00
N PHE A 701 -12.25 0.93 17.69
CA PHE A 701 -12.97 1.92 16.89
C PHE A 701 -13.27 1.42 15.47
N SER A 702 -12.25 0.98 14.72
CA SER A 702 -12.39 0.53 13.33
C SER A 702 -13.41 -0.60 13.21
N ASN A 703 -13.49 -1.45 14.23
CA ASN A 703 -14.49 -2.50 14.33
C ASN A 703 -15.92 -1.98 14.37
N ASN A 704 -16.18 -1.01 15.24
CA ASN A 704 -17.48 -0.36 15.36
C ASN A 704 -17.83 0.43 14.09
N ALA A 705 -16.85 1.10 13.47
CA ALA A 705 -17.04 1.81 12.21
C ALA A 705 -17.38 0.84 11.05
N TYR A 706 -16.69 -0.29 10.97
CA TYR A 706 -16.95 -1.34 9.98
C TYR A 706 -18.37 -1.92 10.12
N MET A 707 -18.78 -2.26 11.34
CA MET A 707 -20.13 -2.78 11.62
C MET A 707 -21.23 -1.75 11.30
N ASN A 708 -20.99 -0.49 11.65
CA ASN A 708 -21.92 0.60 11.38
C ASN A 708 -22.19 0.76 9.87
N ARG A 709 -21.13 0.75 9.06
CA ARG A 709 -21.24 0.86 7.59
C ARG A 709 -21.90 -0.35 6.94
N ASN A 710 -21.61 -1.55 7.42
CA ASN A 710 -22.10 -2.80 6.81
C ASN A 710 -23.42 -3.30 7.43
N SER A 711 -24.05 -2.50 8.30
CA SER A 711 -25.31 -2.84 8.99
C SER A 711 -26.50 -3.13 8.06
N ASN A 712 -26.51 -2.57 6.84
CA ASN A 712 -27.54 -2.80 5.82
C ASN A 712 -27.26 -4.00 4.90
N ILE A 713 -26.04 -4.53 4.93
CA ILE A 713 -25.69 -5.74 4.19
C ILE A 713 -26.13 -6.88 5.10
N GLY A 714 -27.18 -7.61 4.72
CA GLY A 714 -27.74 -8.69 5.54
C GLY A 714 -26.62 -9.58 6.11
N GLU A 715 -26.77 -9.99 7.38
CA GLU A 715 -25.77 -10.75 8.16
C GLU A 715 -25.13 -11.95 7.41
N ASN A 716 -25.75 -12.43 6.32
CA ASN A 716 -25.25 -13.50 5.47
C ASN A 716 -24.02 -13.15 4.60
N THR A 717 -23.69 -11.89 4.34
CA THR A 717 -22.55 -11.53 3.47
C THR A 717 -21.21 -11.56 4.20
N TYR A 718 -21.23 -11.44 5.53
CA TYR A 718 -20.05 -11.59 6.40
C TYR A 718 -19.44 -13.01 6.29
N PHE A 719 -20.22 -14.01 5.84
CA PHE A 719 -19.84 -15.43 5.81
C PHE A 719 -19.26 -15.93 4.47
N ARG A 720 -19.00 -15.04 3.49
CA ARG A 720 -18.33 -15.43 2.23
C ARG A 720 -16.80 -15.34 2.26
N TYR A 721 -16.20 -14.78 3.31
CA TYR A 721 -14.76 -14.49 3.40
C TYR A 721 -14.00 -15.39 4.39
#